data_AF-A0A8S3VI58-F1
#
_entry.id   AF-A0A8S3VI58-F1
#
_cell.length_a   1.000
_cell.length_b   1.000
_cell.length_c   1.000
_cell.angle_alpha   90.00
_cell.angle_beta   90.00
_cell.angle_gamma   90.00
#
_symmetry.space_group_name_H-M   'P 1'
#
loop_
_entity.id
_entity.type
_entity.pdbx_description
1 polymer ?
#
loop_
_entity_poly.entity_id
_entity_poly.type
_entity_poly.pdbx_seq_one_letter_code
_entity_poly.pdbx_strand_id
1 'polypeptide(L)'
;MEQDETSESESENEVYSVFHFGNKSNEAYKVQINVNECEIAMEIDTGASVSIMSEDTYKEYKSKFRIEPSSAKLRTYMGEQIPVIGRAIVNVNYKKERAKLPLLIVKRKGPNLLGRDWLNKLQLDWKDIFSVVGSDNQSRDLNVILEANKEVFKDELGTVKGMKAKIYVDESAVPKYFKARPLPYALKDKVEMELERLEKEGQIQQVEFSDWAAPIVPVVKENGSIRICGDYKVTVNAVSKLDNYPIPKTEDLYATLGGGQEYTKLDLNQAYQQIELDEDSKSPGIFQRTLENVVQGIANVLVRVDDILITGKTREEHLNTLSEVLSRFKRIGIRLKKQKCVFMAEEVVYLGFKINKHGIYPVESKVEAIDKAPSPTNVTELKAYLGMLNYYNRFLANLSHLLKPLHVLLQKDTKWSWEKEQEKAFIESKQLLKSASVLVHFDPKKKLILACDASPYGLGAVLSHKMDDGSDKPIAYTSRTLTSAEKNYSVLEKESLAIIFGIKKFHQYLYGHPVTIITDHKPLIGLFREDKPIPTMAASRIQRWALTLAAYEYTIVYKEGSLNGNADGLSRLPLKTNIEKTPTPGDTILLIEHLATTPVDAKQIQKWTRKDTILSMVLRYILNGWPSKCPNEEIRPYHSRKNELSSQDGCILWGGRVIIPQPGREAMLNELHQGHPGITRMKSLAKLHMVAGNGQ
;
A
#
# COMPACT_ATOMS: atom_id res chain seq x y z
N MET A 1 42.67 -26.00 -56.32
CA MET A 1 42.62 -24.55 -56.06
C MET A 1 41.28 -24.27 -55.41
N GLU A 2 41.05 -24.82 -54.21
CA GLU A 2 41.72 -24.51 -52.92
C GLU A 2 41.14 -23.23 -52.32
N GLN A 3 40.92 -23.09 -51.02
CA GLN A 3 40.85 -23.98 -49.87
C GLN A 3 40.32 -23.07 -48.74
N ASP A 4 39.59 -23.67 -47.80
CA ASP A 4 39.72 -23.53 -46.35
C ASP A 4 40.26 -22.21 -45.77
N GLU A 5 39.54 -21.64 -44.79
CA GLU A 5 39.91 -21.89 -43.38
C GLU A 5 38.78 -21.52 -42.41
N THR A 6 38.73 -22.28 -41.32
CA THR A 6 37.74 -22.21 -40.23
C THR A 6 38.48 -21.97 -38.90
N SER A 7 37.95 -21.06 -38.08
CA SER A 7 38.26 -20.96 -36.64
C SER A 7 37.09 -20.27 -35.95
N GLU A 8 36.19 -21.01 -35.30
CA GLU A 8 36.26 -21.34 -33.86
C GLU A 8 35.93 -20.16 -32.94
N SER A 9 34.76 -20.24 -32.31
CA SER A 9 34.49 -19.63 -31.00
C SER A 9 33.76 -20.67 -30.16
N GLU A 10 34.43 -21.10 -29.09
CA GLU A 10 34.11 -22.24 -28.22
C GLU A 10 32.63 -22.31 -27.80
N SER A 11 31.95 -23.40 -28.18
CA SER A 11 30.75 -23.86 -27.49
C SER A 11 31.16 -24.82 -26.37
N GLU A 12 30.96 -24.44 -25.11
CA GLU A 12 31.24 -25.30 -23.96
C GLU A 12 30.49 -26.63 -24.08
N ASN A 13 31.22 -27.74 -23.97
CA ASN A 13 30.65 -29.08 -24.03
C ASN A 13 29.81 -29.37 -22.77
N GLU A 14 28.50 -29.15 -22.82
CA GLU A 14 27.58 -29.71 -21.82
C GLU A 14 27.56 -31.24 -21.93
N VAL A 15 28.42 -31.89 -21.16
CA VAL A 15 28.40 -33.35 -20.98
C VAL A 15 27.20 -33.72 -20.09
N TYR A 16 26.06 -33.98 -20.72
CA TYR A 16 24.88 -34.51 -20.05
C TYR A 16 25.17 -35.91 -19.48
N SER A 17 25.39 -35.99 -18.17
CA SER A 17 25.49 -37.27 -17.48
C SER A 17 24.14 -38.00 -17.52
N VAL A 18 24.05 -39.11 -18.25
CA VAL A 18 22.85 -39.96 -18.35
C VAL A 18 22.48 -40.62 -16.99
N PHE A 19 23.34 -40.48 -15.96
CA PHE A 19 23.14 -41.01 -14.63
C PHE A 19 23.33 -39.92 -13.56
N HIS A 20 22.26 -39.59 -12.83
CA HIS A 20 22.33 -38.68 -11.69
C HIS A 20 22.64 -39.46 -10.41
N PHE A 21 23.90 -39.44 -9.97
CA PHE A 21 24.27 -39.88 -8.62
C PHE A 21 23.94 -38.78 -7.61
N GLY A 22 22.67 -38.71 -7.19
CA GLY A 22 22.19 -37.74 -6.21
C GLY A 22 21.03 -38.29 -5.37
N ASN A 23 21.08 -38.10 -4.05
CA ASN A 23 20.13 -38.62 -3.07
C ASN A 23 18.74 -37.92 -3.07
N LYS A 24 18.26 -37.47 -4.24
CA LYS A 24 16.87 -37.05 -4.45
C LYS A 24 16.13 -38.17 -5.16
N SER A 25 15.18 -38.80 -4.48
CA SER A 25 14.25 -39.72 -5.12
C SER A 25 13.34 -38.93 -6.06
N ASN A 26 13.63 -38.97 -7.36
CA ASN A 26 12.61 -38.66 -8.36
C ASN A 26 11.51 -39.71 -8.18
N GLU A 27 10.32 -39.28 -7.80
CA GLU A 27 9.17 -40.17 -7.71
C GLU A 27 8.85 -40.71 -9.11
N ALA A 28 8.82 -42.04 -9.24
CA ALA A 28 8.54 -42.67 -10.52
C ALA A 28 7.07 -42.44 -10.92
N TYR A 29 6.85 -42.08 -12.19
CA TYR A 29 5.51 -41.84 -12.73
C TYR A 29 4.66 -43.11 -12.62
N LYS A 30 3.47 -42.98 -12.01
CA LYS A 30 2.53 -44.08 -11.79
C LYS A 30 1.19 -43.76 -12.41
N VAL A 31 0.53 -44.80 -12.90
CA VAL A 31 -0.82 -44.73 -13.46
C VAL A 31 -1.70 -45.78 -12.79
N GLN A 32 -2.92 -45.40 -12.43
CA GLN A 32 -3.93 -46.35 -11.94
C GLN A 32 -4.58 -47.05 -13.14
N ILE A 33 -4.54 -48.37 -13.14
CA ILE A 33 -5.10 -49.20 -14.22
C ILE A 33 -6.02 -50.24 -13.61
N ASN A 34 -7.22 -50.39 -14.17
CA ASN A 34 -8.14 -51.43 -13.74
C ASN A 34 -7.78 -52.76 -14.42
N VAL A 35 -7.32 -53.73 -13.64
CA VAL A 35 -6.87 -55.05 -14.09
C VAL A 35 -7.74 -56.12 -13.42
N ASN A 36 -8.52 -56.87 -14.21
CA ASN A 36 -9.52 -57.82 -13.72
C ASN A 36 -10.42 -57.23 -12.61
N GLU A 37 -10.96 -56.03 -12.85
CA GLU A 37 -11.82 -55.26 -11.92
C GLU A 37 -11.10 -54.72 -10.67
N CYS A 38 -9.80 -54.98 -10.49
CA CYS A 38 -8.99 -54.45 -9.40
C CYS A 38 -8.29 -53.17 -9.86
N GLU A 39 -8.26 -52.11 -9.06
CA GLU A 39 -7.50 -50.89 -9.37
C GLU A 39 -6.05 -51.06 -8.90
N ILE A 40 -5.09 -50.96 -9.81
CA ILE A 40 -3.70 -51.31 -9.56
C ILE A 40 -2.79 -50.16 -10.02
N ALA A 41 -2.00 -49.65 -9.08
CA ALA A 41 -0.95 -48.68 -9.36
C ALA A 41 0.20 -49.37 -10.10
N MET A 42 0.46 -48.93 -11.33
CA MET A 42 1.50 -49.42 -12.21
C MET A 42 2.50 -48.28 -12.49
N GLU A 43 3.78 -48.54 -12.26
CA GLU A 43 4.88 -47.61 -12.50
C GLU A 43 5.29 -47.66 -13.98
N ILE A 44 5.37 -46.50 -14.64
CA ILE A 44 5.66 -46.40 -16.08
C ILE A 44 7.15 -46.62 -16.30
N ASP A 45 7.52 -47.78 -16.82
CA ASP A 45 8.90 -48.17 -17.09
C ASP A 45 9.08 -48.45 -18.59
N THR A 46 9.55 -47.43 -19.32
CA THR A 46 9.89 -47.56 -20.75
C THR A 46 11.13 -48.42 -20.98
N GLY A 47 11.92 -48.73 -19.94
CA GLY A 47 13.03 -49.70 -19.95
C GLY A 47 12.55 -51.15 -19.85
N ALA A 48 11.44 -51.42 -19.15
CA ALA A 48 10.85 -52.74 -19.04
C ALA A 48 10.24 -53.23 -20.37
N SER A 49 10.67 -54.40 -20.85
CA SER A 49 10.11 -55.03 -22.06
C SER A 49 8.70 -55.59 -21.87
N VAL A 50 8.32 -55.91 -20.63
CA VAL A 50 7.09 -56.61 -20.25
C VAL A 50 6.51 -56.05 -18.96
N SER A 51 5.20 -56.09 -18.82
CA SER A 51 4.50 -55.61 -17.63
C SER A 51 4.48 -56.68 -16.55
N ILE A 52 4.79 -56.28 -15.31
CA ILE A 52 4.96 -57.19 -14.18
C ILE A 52 4.15 -56.77 -12.95
N MET A 53 3.71 -57.76 -12.18
CA MET A 53 3.04 -57.62 -10.89
C MET A 53 3.87 -58.27 -9.79
N SER A 54 4.01 -57.58 -8.67
CA SER A 54 4.71 -58.10 -7.48
C SER A 54 3.92 -59.25 -6.82
N GLU A 55 4.64 -60.15 -6.14
CA GLU A 55 4.02 -61.25 -5.39
C GLU A 55 3.05 -60.73 -4.31
N ASP A 56 3.36 -59.57 -3.72
CA ASP A 56 2.57 -58.96 -2.66
C ASP A 56 1.21 -58.45 -3.21
N THR A 57 1.21 -57.70 -4.32
CA THR A 57 -0.04 -57.29 -5.00
C THR A 57 -0.83 -58.50 -5.51
N TYR A 58 -0.17 -59.55 -6.01
CA TYR A 58 -0.84 -60.77 -6.44
C TYR A 58 -1.49 -61.54 -5.27
N LYS A 59 -0.87 -61.56 -4.09
CA LYS A 59 -1.44 -62.19 -2.89
C LYS A 59 -2.71 -61.49 -2.42
N GLU A 60 -2.72 -60.16 -2.46
CA GLU A 60 -3.89 -59.33 -2.11
C GLU A 60 -5.11 -59.65 -2.98
N TYR A 61 -4.94 -59.67 -4.30
CA TYR A 61 -6.04 -59.90 -5.25
C TYR A 61 -6.14 -61.34 -5.78
N LYS A 62 -5.54 -62.32 -5.09
CA LYS A 62 -5.34 -63.69 -5.60
C LYS A 62 -6.59 -64.37 -6.20
N SER A 63 -7.78 -64.09 -5.67
CA SER A 63 -9.06 -64.62 -6.17
C SER A 63 -9.45 -64.13 -7.57
N LYS A 64 -8.91 -62.99 -8.02
CA LYS A 64 -9.19 -62.35 -9.32
C LYS A 64 -8.20 -62.74 -10.43
N PHE A 65 -7.15 -63.50 -10.12
CA PHE A 65 -6.07 -63.83 -11.05
C PHE A 65 -5.85 -65.35 -11.16
N ARG A 66 -6.17 -65.92 -12.33
CA ARG A 66 -5.80 -67.29 -12.70
C ARG A 66 -4.43 -67.27 -13.38
N ILE A 67 -3.45 -67.95 -12.80
CA ILE A 67 -2.07 -68.00 -13.31
C ILE A 67 -1.78 -69.32 -14.03
N GLU A 68 -1.04 -69.24 -15.12
CA GLU A 68 -0.46 -70.35 -15.87
C GLU A 68 1.07 -70.41 -15.66
N PRO A 69 1.71 -71.59 -15.75
CA PRO A 69 3.17 -71.70 -15.75
C PRO A 69 3.80 -70.87 -16.87
N SER A 70 4.88 -70.15 -16.57
CA SER A 70 5.59 -69.30 -17.54
C SER A 70 7.05 -69.71 -17.66
N SER A 71 7.54 -69.84 -18.89
CA SER A 71 8.96 -70.07 -19.21
C SER A 71 9.78 -68.78 -19.32
N ALA A 72 9.16 -67.62 -19.06
CA ALA A 72 9.81 -66.31 -19.17
C ALA A 72 10.96 -66.18 -18.16
N LYS A 73 12.15 -65.80 -18.65
CA LYS A 73 13.33 -65.48 -17.83
C LYS A 73 13.54 -63.97 -17.86
N LEU A 74 13.26 -63.32 -16.73
CA LEU A 74 13.42 -61.88 -16.58
C LEU A 74 14.78 -61.56 -15.94
N ARG A 75 15.39 -60.43 -16.34
CA ARG A 75 16.62 -59.90 -15.76
C ARG A 75 16.50 -58.41 -15.48
N THR A 76 17.15 -57.93 -14.43
CA THR A 76 17.36 -56.49 -14.19
C THR A 76 18.41 -55.94 -15.16
N TYR A 77 18.53 -54.61 -15.26
CA TYR A 77 19.61 -53.97 -16.01
C TYR A 77 21.01 -54.38 -15.50
N MET A 78 21.15 -54.67 -14.21
CA MET A 78 22.39 -55.20 -13.61
C MET A 78 22.58 -56.72 -13.82
N GLY A 79 21.73 -57.37 -14.62
CA GLY A 79 21.86 -58.77 -15.03
C GLY A 79 21.30 -59.81 -14.05
N GLU A 80 20.84 -59.39 -12.87
CA GLU A 80 20.23 -60.24 -11.84
C GLU A 80 18.95 -60.89 -12.37
N GLN A 81 18.69 -62.17 -12.05
CA GLN A 81 17.47 -62.85 -12.48
C GLN A 81 16.29 -62.53 -11.56
N ILE A 82 15.15 -62.15 -12.13
CA ILE A 82 13.90 -61.96 -11.40
C ILE A 82 13.08 -63.26 -11.51
N PRO A 83 12.79 -63.97 -10.40
CA PRO A 83 12.02 -65.21 -10.46
C PRO A 83 10.56 -64.95 -10.84
N VAL A 84 10.08 -65.63 -11.88
CA VAL A 84 8.68 -65.56 -12.34
C VAL A 84 7.87 -66.67 -11.65
N ILE A 85 6.75 -66.29 -11.03
CA ILE A 85 5.79 -67.20 -10.37
C ILE A 85 4.83 -67.80 -11.41
N GLY A 86 4.41 -66.99 -12.39
CA GLY A 86 3.53 -67.41 -13.47
C GLY A 86 3.16 -66.24 -14.37
N ARG A 87 2.25 -66.52 -15.31
CA ARG A 87 1.64 -65.54 -16.21
C ARG A 87 0.13 -65.54 -16.00
N ALA A 88 -0.53 -64.41 -16.22
CA ALA A 88 -1.98 -64.35 -16.35
C ALA A 88 -2.33 -63.60 -17.64
N ILE A 89 -3.45 -63.97 -18.29
CA ILE A 89 -4.10 -63.12 -19.29
C ILE A 89 -5.18 -62.33 -18.56
N VAL A 90 -5.06 -61.00 -18.59
CA VAL A 90 -5.86 -60.10 -17.76
C VAL A 90 -6.67 -59.14 -18.63
N ASN A 91 -7.88 -58.83 -18.20
CA ASN A 91 -8.68 -57.75 -18.78
C ASN A 91 -8.17 -56.43 -18.20
N VAL A 92 -7.65 -55.57 -19.06
CA VAL A 92 -7.09 -54.26 -18.72
C VAL A 92 -8.06 -53.20 -19.23
N ASN A 93 -8.57 -52.37 -18.33
CA ASN A 93 -9.38 -51.20 -18.67
C ASN A 93 -8.64 -49.93 -18.23
N TYR A 94 -8.43 -49.00 -19.16
CA TYR A 94 -7.85 -47.69 -18.88
C TYR A 94 -8.65 -46.61 -19.61
N LYS A 95 -9.28 -45.71 -18.85
CA LYS A 95 -10.28 -44.74 -19.34
C LYS A 95 -11.35 -45.41 -20.22
N LYS A 96 -11.30 -45.24 -21.54
CA LYS A 96 -12.23 -45.85 -22.52
C LYS A 96 -11.67 -47.08 -23.22
N GLU A 97 -10.39 -47.38 -23.06
CA GLU A 97 -9.71 -48.49 -23.71
C GLU A 97 -9.88 -49.79 -22.91
N ARG A 98 -10.04 -50.89 -23.63
CA ARG A 98 -10.19 -52.24 -23.06
C ARG A 98 -9.35 -53.23 -23.87
N ALA A 99 -8.44 -53.93 -23.21
CA ALA A 99 -7.55 -54.89 -23.84
C ALA A 99 -7.43 -56.17 -23.01
N LYS A 100 -7.14 -57.30 -23.67
CA LYS A 100 -6.70 -58.54 -22.99
C LYS A 100 -5.19 -58.67 -23.17
N LEU A 101 -4.44 -58.46 -22.09
CA LEU A 101 -2.98 -58.37 -22.13
C LEU A 101 -2.34 -59.42 -21.22
N PRO A 102 -1.12 -59.89 -21.52
CA PRO A 102 -0.37 -60.75 -20.62
C PRO A 102 0.23 -59.96 -19.45
N LEU A 103 0.19 -60.52 -18.25
CA LEU A 103 0.84 -59.99 -17.05
C LEU A 103 1.73 -61.08 -16.45
N LEU A 104 2.98 -60.77 -16.10
CA LEU A 104 3.86 -61.70 -15.39
C LEU A 104 3.85 -61.41 -13.90
N ILE A 105 3.63 -62.45 -13.09
CA ILE A 105 3.67 -62.36 -11.63
C ILE A 105 5.08 -62.74 -11.19
N VAL A 106 5.75 -61.89 -10.42
CA VAL A 106 7.17 -62.07 -10.05
C VAL A 106 7.40 -62.12 -8.55
N LYS A 107 8.37 -62.94 -8.12
CA LYS A 107 8.76 -63.09 -6.71
C LYS A 107 9.73 -61.98 -6.28
N ARG A 108 9.25 -60.73 -6.25
CA ARG A 108 10.01 -59.54 -5.89
C ARG A 108 9.16 -58.60 -5.02
N LYS A 109 9.80 -57.97 -4.02
CA LYS A 109 9.29 -56.76 -3.35
C LYS A 109 9.66 -55.54 -4.19
N GLY A 110 8.67 -54.76 -4.62
CA GLY A 110 8.85 -53.60 -5.48
C GLY A 110 7.55 -53.18 -6.18
N PRO A 111 7.58 -52.08 -6.96
CA PRO A 111 6.42 -51.62 -7.72
C PRO A 111 5.99 -52.63 -8.79
N ASN A 112 4.72 -52.59 -9.15
CA ASN A 112 4.22 -53.21 -10.38
C ASN A 112 4.65 -52.32 -11.55
N LEU A 113 5.12 -52.90 -12.66
CA LEU A 113 5.66 -52.12 -13.79
C LEU A 113 4.75 -52.22 -15.00
N LEU A 114 4.49 -51.09 -15.63
CA LEU A 114 3.89 -50.95 -16.95
C LEU A 114 5.02 -50.91 -18.00
N GLY A 115 5.29 -52.05 -18.62
CA GLY A 115 6.31 -52.22 -19.63
C GLY A 115 5.82 -51.86 -21.04
N ARG A 116 6.76 -51.91 -21.99
CA ARG A 116 6.52 -51.59 -23.41
C ARG A 116 5.44 -52.46 -24.06
N ASP A 117 5.19 -53.68 -23.57
CA ASP A 117 4.13 -54.56 -24.07
C ASP A 117 2.71 -54.00 -23.86
N TRP A 118 2.47 -53.30 -22.75
CA TRP A 118 1.20 -52.62 -22.47
C TRP A 118 1.21 -51.17 -22.98
N LEU A 119 2.33 -50.45 -22.90
CA LEU A 119 2.46 -49.09 -23.47
C LEU A 119 2.23 -49.06 -24.99
N ASN A 120 2.59 -50.13 -25.72
CA ASN A 120 2.28 -50.28 -27.14
C ASN A 120 0.80 -50.58 -27.45
N LYS A 121 -0.05 -50.74 -26.43
CA LYS A 121 -1.47 -51.12 -26.55
C LYS A 121 -2.42 -50.17 -25.84
N LEU A 122 -1.95 -49.41 -24.85
CA LEU A 122 -2.70 -48.42 -24.10
C LEU A 122 -2.24 -47.02 -24.48
N GLN A 123 -3.13 -46.18 -25.01
CA GLN A 123 -2.82 -44.77 -25.21
C GLN A 123 -2.94 -44.05 -23.87
N LEU A 124 -1.82 -44.02 -23.14
CA LEU A 124 -1.73 -43.27 -21.90
C LEU A 124 -2.01 -41.79 -22.14
N ASP A 125 -2.80 -41.19 -21.25
CA ASP A 125 -3.08 -39.77 -21.30
C ASP A 125 -1.89 -39.01 -20.69
N TRP A 126 -0.86 -38.77 -21.51
CA TRP A 126 0.35 -38.08 -21.08
C TRP A 126 0.09 -36.69 -20.51
N LYS A 127 -1.03 -36.02 -20.85
CA LYS A 127 -1.41 -34.74 -20.24
C LYS A 127 -1.90 -34.88 -18.80
N ASP A 128 -2.43 -36.05 -18.46
CA ASP A 128 -2.96 -36.41 -17.14
C ASP A 128 -1.91 -37.09 -16.24
N ILE A 129 -0.82 -37.59 -16.85
CA ILE A 129 0.34 -38.17 -16.17
C ILE A 129 1.43 -37.12 -15.92
N PHE A 130 1.58 -36.15 -16.82
CA PHE A 130 2.48 -35.00 -16.66
C PHE A 130 1.75 -33.72 -16.20
N SER A 131 0.44 -33.78 -15.93
CA SER A 131 -0.20 -32.75 -15.11
C SER A 131 0.43 -32.80 -13.72
N VAL A 132 1.00 -31.68 -13.29
CA VAL A 132 1.30 -31.48 -11.87
C VAL A 132 -0.01 -31.67 -11.12
N VAL A 133 -0.02 -32.55 -10.12
CA VAL A 133 -1.25 -33.03 -9.45
C VAL A 133 -2.07 -31.88 -8.86
N GLY A 134 -3.02 -31.41 -9.67
CA GLY A 134 -4.27 -30.78 -9.28
C GLY A 134 -5.37 -31.75 -9.66
N SER A 135 -5.54 -32.80 -8.86
CA SER A 135 -6.50 -33.89 -9.07
C SER A 135 -7.92 -33.38 -9.30
N ASP A 136 -8.59 -33.97 -10.30
CA ASP A 136 -10.05 -34.03 -10.48
C ASP A 136 -10.86 -32.76 -10.18
N ASN A 137 -11.14 -32.00 -11.24
CA ASN A 137 -12.45 -31.37 -11.50
C ASN A 137 -13.10 -30.54 -10.36
N GLN A 138 -12.36 -30.13 -9.34
CA GLN A 138 -12.77 -29.18 -8.32
C GLN A 138 -12.73 -27.78 -8.94
N SER A 139 -13.78 -27.51 -9.73
CA SER A 139 -14.19 -26.27 -10.39
C SER A 139 -13.10 -25.27 -10.80
N ARG A 140 -13.17 -24.89 -12.08
CA ARG A 140 -12.65 -23.62 -12.62
C ARG A 140 -13.43 -22.40 -12.10
N ASP A 141 -13.79 -22.42 -10.81
CA ASP A 141 -14.46 -21.36 -10.08
C ASP A 141 -13.46 -20.71 -9.12
N LEU A 142 -13.53 -19.39 -9.03
CA LEU A 142 -12.72 -18.58 -8.15
C LEU A 142 -12.81 -19.06 -6.70
N ASN A 143 -13.99 -19.48 -6.24
CA ASN A 143 -14.21 -19.89 -4.86
C ASN A 143 -13.33 -21.07 -4.44
N VAL A 144 -13.16 -22.09 -5.29
CA VAL A 144 -12.30 -23.24 -4.96
C VAL A 144 -10.82 -22.88 -5.00
N ILE A 145 -10.39 -22.02 -5.93
CA ILE A 145 -9.01 -21.51 -5.94
C ILE A 145 -8.71 -20.75 -4.64
N LEU A 146 -9.66 -19.94 -4.14
CA LEU A 146 -9.54 -19.22 -2.89
C LEU A 146 -9.55 -20.15 -1.66
N GLU A 147 -10.38 -21.21 -1.65
CA GLU A 147 -10.41 -22.18 -0.54
C GLU A 147 -9.18 -23.08 -0.49
N ALA A 148 -8.67 -23.55 -1.64
CA ALA A 148 -7.41 -24.30 -1.73
C ALA A 148 -6.21 -23.48 -1.22
N ASN A 149 -6.29 -22.16 -1.35
CA ASN A 149 -5.29 -21.18 -0.91
C ASN A 149 -5.70 -20.38 0.34
N LYS A 150 -6.67 -20.86 1.12
CA LYS A 150 -7.18 -20.16 2.33
C LYS A 150 -6.11 -19.78 3.34
N GLU A 151 -4.99 -20.50 3.38
CA GLU A 151 -3.83 -20.17 4.23
C GLU A 151 -3.21 -18.82 3.91
N VAL A 152 -3.23 -18.39 2.65
CA VAL A 152 -2.75 -17.06 2.22
C VAL A 152 -3.66 -15.94 2.75
N PHE A 153 -4.91 -16.24 3.10
CA PHE A 153 -5.91 -15.27 3.55
C PHE A 153 -6.18 -15.30 5.06
N LYS A 154 -5.35 -15.99 5.85
CA LYS A 154 -5.43 -15.93 7.32
C LYS A 154 -5.03 -14.54 7.83
N ASP A 155 -5.66 -14.11 8.93
CA ASP A 155 -5.38 -12.81 9.56
C ASP A 155 -4.02 -12.75 10.31
N GLU A 156 -3.37 -13.91 10.53
CA GLU A 156 -2.02 -14.02 11.09
C GLU A 156 -0.96 -13.33 10.20
N LEU A 157 0.14 -12.87 10.80
CA LEU A 157 1.26 -12.33 10.04
C LEU A 157 1.95 -13.45 9.25
N GLY A 158 2.29 -13.17 7.99
CA GLY A 158 3.08 -14.07 7.14
C GLY A 158 4.58 -13.90 7.38
N THR A 159 5.38 -14.89 6.98
CA THR A 159 6.84 -14.81 7.02
C THR A 159 7.39 -15.39 5.72
N VAL A 160 8.11 -14.57 4.95
CA VAL A 160 8.71 -14.93 3.66
C VAL A 160 9.93 -15.81 3.91
N LYS A 161 9.78 -17.11 3.67
CA LYS A 161 10.82 -18.11 3.87
C LYS A 161 11.93 -17.98 2.82
N GLY A 162 13.18 -18.03 3.30
CA GLY A 162 14.38 -18.11 2.45
C GLY A 162 14.90 -16.77 1.91
N MET A 163 14.34 -15.63 2.33
CA MET A 163 14.84 -14.30 1.98
C MET A 163 14.75 -13.36 3.19
N LYS A 164 15.83 -12.62 3.46
CA LYS A 164 15.87 -11.60 4.51
C LYS A 164 16.08 -10.20 3.91
N ALA A 165 15.30 -9.23 4.37
CA ALA A 165 15.38 -7.79 4.12
C ALA A 165 16.37 -7.14 5.08
N LYS A 166 16.78 -5.89 4.84
CA LYS A 166 18.11 -5.46 5.26
C LYS A 166 17.99 -3.85 5.40
N ILE A 167 18.91 -3.04 6.00
CA ILE A 167 19.11 -1.55 5.79
C ILE A 167 20.62 -0.95 5.69
N TYR A 168 21.45 -1.10 4.62
CA TYR A 168 22.92 -0.76 4.59
C TYR A 168 23.11 0.72 4.88
N VAL A 169 24.11 0.99 5.69
CA VAL A 169 24.63 2.29 6.07
C VAL A 169 26.05 2.41 5.50
N ASP A 170 26.52 3.63 5.23
CA ASP A 170 27.92 3.84 4.83
C ASP A 170 28.86 3.47 5.99
N GLU A 171 29.95 2.74 5.73
CA GLU A 171 30.90 2.32 6.78
C GLU A 171 31.53 3.50 7.55
N SER A 172 31.56 4.68 6.94
CA SER A 172 32.02 5.93 7.58
C SER A 172 30.96 6.62 8.47
N ALA A 173 29.72 6.13 8.49
CA ALA A 173 28.63 6.80 9.19
C ALA A 173 28.65 6.53 10.70
N VAL A 174 28.68 7.62 11.49
CA VAL A 174 28.63 7.55 12.95
C VAL A 174 27.24 7.14 13.45
N PRO A 175 27.11 6.10 14.30
CA PRO A 175 25.86 5.72 14.94
C PRO A 175 25.18 6.85 15.71
N LYS A 176 23.85 6.91 15.61
CA LYS A 176 23.04 7.93 16.29
C LYS A 176 22.11 7.28 17.30
N TYR A 177 22.37 7.54 18.57
CA TYR A 177 21.55 7.12 19.68
C TYR A 177 20.67 8.28 20.20
N PHE A 178 19.35 8.17 20.03
CA PHE A 178 18.38 9.10 20.62
C PHE A 178 17.65 8.44 21.79
N LYS A 179 17.54 9.17 22.89
CA LYS A 179 16.73 8.73 24.05
C LYS A 179 15.25 8.64 23.66
N ALA A 180 14.55 7.65 24.23
CA ALA A 180 13.11 7.51 24.08
C ALA A 180 12.37 8.81 24.47
N ARG A 181 11.33 9.16 23.72
CA ARG A 181 10.50 10.34 24.01
C ARG A 181 9.68 10.08 25.29
N PRO A 182 9.49 11.10 26.15
CA PRO A 182 8.63 10.95 27.32
C PRO A 182 7.19 10.67 26.87
N LEU A 183 6.68 9.48 27.18
CA LEU A 183 5.31 9.09 26.88
C LEU A 183 4.34 9.70 27.90
N PRO A 184 3.18 10.24 27.45
CA PRO A 184 2.07 10.55 28.33
C PRO A 184 1.65 9.30 29.12
N TYR A 185 1.33 9.47 30.42
CA TYR A 185 1.04 8.34 31.32
C TYR A 185 -0.06 7.42 30.79
N ALA A 186 -1.17 7.97 30.30
CA ALA A 186 -2.30 7.19 29.74
C ALA A 186 -2.01 6.53 28.35
N LEU A 187 -0.78 6.61 27.84
CA LEU A 187 -0.30 5.79 26.71
C LEU A 187 0.71 4.72 27.12
N LYS A 188 1.28 4.74 28.35
CA LYS A 188 2.34 3.81 28.75
C LYS A 188 1.89 2.35 28.62
N ASP A 189 0.89 1.96 29.40
CA ASP A 189 0.36 0.59 29.45
C ASP A 189 -0.04 0.10 28.05
N LYS A 190 -0.62 0.99 27.23
CA LYS A 190 -1.03 0.67 25.85
C LYS A 190 0.15 0.51 24.87
N VAL A 191 1.24 1.25 25.07
CA VAL A 191 2.46 1.11 24.28
C VAL A 191 3.23 -0.13 24.73
N GLU A 192 3.24 -0.42 26.03
CA GLU A 192 3.84 -1.61 26.62
C GLU A 192 3.13 -2.87 26.13
N MET A 193 1.78 -2.94 26.21
CA MET A 193 0.99 -4.02 25.60
C MET A 193 1.22 -4.19 24.08
N GLU A 194 1.48 -3.11 23.33
CA GLU A 194 1.75 -3.20 21.89
C GLU A 194 3.20 -3.63 21.62
N LEU A 195 4.17 -3.26 22.47
CA LEU A 195 5.54 -3.81 22.43
C LEU A 195 5.52 -5.30 22.76
N GLU A 196 4.87 -5.71 23.85
CA GLU A 196 4.68 -7.12 24.24
C GLU A 196 4.00 -7.92 23.12
N ARG A 197 3.00 -7.35 22.44
CA ARG A 197 2.36 -7.98 21.28
C ARG A 197 3.33 -8.17 20.12
N LEU A 198 4.09 -7.12 19.76
CA LEU A 198 5.07 -7.17 18.68
C LEU A 198 6.20 -8.16 18.99
N GLU A 199 6.67 -8.24 20.24
CA GLU A 199 7.69 -9.18 20.70
C GLU A 199 7.18 -10.62 20.71
N LYS A 200 5.97 -10.85 21.24
CA LYS A 200 5.31 -12.16 21.22
C LYS A 200 5.01 -12.67 19.80
N GLU A 201 4.78 -11.76 18.86
CA GLU A 201 4.63 -12.07 17.43
C GLU A 201 5.97 -12.19 16.68
N GLY A 202 7.11 -11.98 17.35
CA GLY A 202 8.45 -12.05 16.75
C GLY A 202 8.79 -10.90 15.80
N GLN A 203 8.02 -9.80 15.82
CA GLN A 203 8.27 -8.61 14.98
C GLN A 203 9.42 -7.74 15.51
N ILE A 204 9.66 -7.79 16.83
CA ILE A 204 10.77 -7.12 17.52
C ILE A 204 11.36 -8.08 18.55
N GLN A 205 12.59 -7.80 19.00
CA GLN A 205 13.23 -8.51 20.10
C GLN A 205 13.89 -7.50 21.05
N GLN A 206 13.88 -7.78 22.36
CA GLN A 206 14.66 -7.01 23.32
C GLN A 206 16.17 -7.18 23.07
N VAL A 207 16.92 -6.07 23.10
CA VAL A 207 18.39 -6.06 23.03
C VAL A 207 18.96 -5.28 24.22
N GLU A 208 20.04 -5.75 24.82
CA GLU A 208 20.68 -5.08 25.96
C GLU A 208 21.44 -3.80 25.54
N PHE A 209 22.11 -3.86 24.38
CA PHE A 209 22.96 -2.79 23.86
C PHE A 209 22.71 -2.58 22.36
N SER A 210 22.75 -1.31 21.94
CA SER A 210 22.70 -0.92 20.52
C SER A 210 23.31 0.47 20.37
N ASP A 211 24.21 0.65 19.41
CA ASP A 211 24.80 1.95 19.08
C ASP A 211 23.80 2.87 18.34
N TRP A 212 22.76 2.28 17.75
CA TRP A 212 21.66 2.98 17.09
C TRP A 212 20.39 2.95 17.96
N ALA A 213 19.76 4.11 18.16
CA ALA A 213 18.45 4.18 18.79
C ALA A 213 17.60 5.26 18.12
N ALA A 214 16.51 4.84 17.48
CA ALA A 214 15.47 5.73 16.98
C ALA A 214 14.38 5.92 18.06
N PRO A 215 13.89 7.14 18.32
CA PRO A 215 12.84 7.33 19.30
C PRO A 215 11.51 6.85 18.72
N ILE A 216 10.74 6.09 19.49
CA ILE A 216 9.40 5.65 19.08
C ILE A 216 8.39 6.81 19.12
N VAL A 217 7.43 6.75 18.20
CA VAL A 217 6.27 7.62 18.09
C VAL A 217 5.03 6.70 18.12
N PRO A 218 4.32 6.60 19.25
CA PRO A 218 3.10 5.80 19.33
C PRO A 218 1.91 6.56 18.75
N VAL A 219 1.08 5.84 18.01
CA VAL A 219 -0.05 6.37 17.26
C VAL A 219 -1.30 5.62 17.68
N VAL A 220 -2.35 6.34 18.09
CA VAL A 220 -3.65 5.69 18.30
C VAL A 220 -4.40 5.60 16.96
N LYS A 221 -4.96 4.43 16.66
CA LYS A 221 -5.88 4.21 15.53
C LYS A 221 -7.29 4.67 15.91
N GLU A 222 -8.17 4.86 14.93
CA GLU A 222 -9.58 5.25 15.17
C GLU A 222 -10.35 4.29 16.10
N ASN A 223 -9.95 3.01 16.14
CA ASN A 223 -10.49 1.99 17.03
C ASN A 223 -9.87 1.96 18.44
N GLY A 224 -8.96 2.89 18.78
CA GLY A 224 -8.35 3.00 20.10
C GLY A 224 -7.12 2.10 20.37
N SER A 225 -6.71 1.27 19.41
CA SER A 225 -5.46 0.48 19.47
C SER A 225 -4.22 1.32 19.13
N ILE A 226 -3.03 0.89 19.55
CA ILE A 226 -1.75 1.57 19.25
C ILE A 226 -1.14 1.00 17.96
N ARG A 227 -0.35 1.83 17.26
CA ARG A 227 0.68 1.45 16.28
C ARG A 227 1.98 2.12 16.74
N ILE A 228 3.06 1.36 16.82
CA ILE A 228 4.39 1.88 17.17
C ILE A 228 5.17 2.16 15.88
N CYS A 229 5.83 3.31 15.80
CA CYS A 229 6.65 3.70 14.65
C CYS A 229 7.96 4.33 15.11
N GLY A 230 9.10 3.89 14.55
CA GLY A 230 10.40 4.50 14.81
C GLY A 230 10.61 5.77 13.99
N ASP A 231 11.11 6.84 14.61
CA ASP A 231 11.56 8.04 13.90
C ASP A 231 12.94 7.79 13.26
N TYR A 232 12.94 7.07 12.15
CA TYR A 232 14.15 6.69 11.42
C TYR A 232 14.75 7.84 10.60
N LYS A 233 14.07 9.00 10.47
CA LYS A 233 14.61 10.19 9.77
C LYS A 233 15.88 10.70 10.44
N VAL A 234 15.90 10.74 11.77
CA VAL A 234 17.05 11.29 12.52
C VAL A 234 18.22 10.31 12.66
N THR A 235 17.99 9.02 12.40
CA THR A 235 18.97 7.93 12.50
C THR A 235 19.33 7.36 11.12
N VAL A 236 18.82 6.18 10.79
CA VAL A 236 19.29 5.33 9.68
C VAL A 236 18.96 5.92 8.31
N ASN A 237 17.81 6.60 8.13
CA ASN A 237 17.45 7.16 6.82
C ASN A 237 18.35 8.34 6.41
N ALA A 238 19.05 8.98 7.35
CA ALA A 238 19.98 10.08 7.06
C ALA A 238 21.36 9.60 6.57
N VAL A 239 21.64 8.29 6.65
CA VAL A 239 22.95 7.68 6.35
C VAL A 239 22.86 6.43 5.47
N SER A 240 21.67 5.85 5.32
CA SER A 240 21.42 4.71 4.44
C SER A 240 21.28 5.19 3.00
N LYS A 241 22.06 4.58 2.10
CA LYS A 241 21.90 4.79 0.66
C LYS A 241 20.69 3.98 0.19
N LEU A 242 19.61 4.67 -0.17
CA LEU A 242 18.41 4.07 -0.80
C LEU A 242 18.82 3.13 -1.94
N ASP A 243 18.24 1.92 -1.95
CA ASP A 243 18.43 0.97 -3.04
C ASP A 243 17.56 1.38 -4.23
N ASN A 244 18.18 1.85 -5.31
CA ASN A 244 17.49 2.31 -6.52
C ASN A 244 17.03 1.13 -7.38
N TYR A 245 16.22 0.25 -6.80
CA TYR A 245 15.57 -0.82 -7.56
C TYR A 245 14.51 -0.20 -8.49
N PRO A 246 14.53 -0.50 -9.80
CA PRO A 246 13.61 0.11 -10.75
C PRO A 246 12.18 -0.35 -10.49
N ILE A 247 11.31 0.58 -10.10
CA ILE A 247 9.87 0.33 -9.95
C ILE A 247 9.21 0.36 -11.34
N PRO A 248 8.31 -0.59 -11.68
CA PRO A 248 7.61 -0.60 -12.96
C PRO A 248 6.91 0.73 -13.29
N LYS A 249 7.08 1.16 -14.54
CA LYS A 249 6.50 2.38 -15.12
C LYS A 249 5.11 2.11 -15.70
N THR A 250 4.42 3.19 -16.05
CA THR A 250 3.13 3.12 -16.77
C THR A 250 3.28 2.43 -18.15
N GLU A 251 4.43 2.55 -18.80
CA GLU A 251 4.76 1.87 -20.07
C GLU A 251 4.71 0.34 -19.91
N ASP A 252 5.21 -0.18 -18.78
CA ASP A 252 5.24 -1.60 -18.48
C ASP A 252 3.83 -2.16 -18.23
N LEU A 253 2.89 -1.33 -17.74
CA LEU A 253 1.46 -1.68 -17.70
C LEU A 253 0.89 -1.91 -19.11
N TYR A 254 1.18 -1.02 -20.07
CA TYR A 254 0.67 -1.15 -21.44
C TYR A 254 1.21 -2.42 -22.12
N ALA A 255 2.48 -2.75 -21.91
CA ALA A 255 3.10 -3.97 -22.44
C ALA A 255 2.55 -5.25 -21.79
N THR A 256 2.40 -5.27 -20.46
CA THR A 256 2.04 -6.48 -19.70
C THR A 256 0.54 -6.80 -19.73
N LEU A 257 -0.31 -5.78 -19.88
CA LEU A 257 -1.78 -5.93 -19.79
C LEU A 257 -2.46 -5.99 -21.18
N GLY A 258 -1.68 -5.97 -22.26
CA GLY A 258 -2.17 -5.99 -23.64
C GLY A 258 -3.03 -7.22 -23.96
N GLY A 259 -4.34 -6.99 -24.16
CA GLY A 259 -5.31 -8.04 -24.50
C GLY A 259 -6.06 -8.67 -23.31
N GLY A 260 -5.79 -8.23 -22.07
CA GLY A 260 -6.47 -8.70 -20.87
C GLY A 260 -7.98 -8.39 -20.88
N GLN A 261 -8.82 -9.39 -20.58
CA GLN A 261 -10.28 -9.24 -20.54
C GLN A 261 -10.84 -8.97 -19.14
N GLU A 262 -10.26 -9.63 -18.13
CA GLU A 262 -10.62 -9.52 -16.72
C GLU A 262 -9.35 -9.25 -15.90
N TYR A 263 -9.49 -8.62 -14.74
CA TYR A 263 -8.37 -8.16 -13.90
C TYR A 263 -8.56 -8.57 -12.44
N THR A 264 -7.50 -9.05 -11.80
CA THR A 264 -7.46 -9.35 -10.36
C THR A 264 -6.37 -8.52 -9.70
N LYS A 265 -6.73 -7.79 -8.64
CA LYS A 265 -5.82 -7.04 -7.78
C LYS A 265 -5.69 -7.72 -6.42
N LEU A 266 -4.47 -7.99 -5.97
CA LEU A 266 -4.15 -8.53 -4.66
C LEU A 266 -3.44 -7.47 -3.80
N ASP A 267 -3.81 -7.38 -2.51
CA ASP A 267 -3.25 -6.45 -1.50
C ASP A 267 -2.61 -7.27 -0.36
N LEU A 268 -1.37 -6.96 0.00
CA LEU A 268 -0.57 -7.72 0.97
C LEU A 268 -0.87 -7.31 2.44
N ASN A 269 -1.08 -8.29 3.32
CA ASN A 269 -1.39 -8.01 4.73
C ASN A 269 -0.13 -7.56 5.50
N GLN A 270 -0.02 -6.28 5.84
CA GLN A 270 1.16 -5.71 6.52
C GLN A 270 2.48 -5.99 5.77
N ALA A 271 2.43 -5.97 4.43
CA ALA A 271 3.51 -6.15 3.45
C ALA A 271 4.95 -6.25 4.04
N TYR A 272 5.55 -5.13 4.45
CA TYR A 272 6.93 -5.06 4.94
C TYR A 272 7.25 -5.97 6.14
N GLN A 273 6.30 -6.18 7.06
CA GLN A 273 6.50 -7.00 8.26
C GLN A 273 6.60 -8.50 7.94
N GLN A 274 6.28 -8.92 6.71
CA GLN A 274 6.39 -10.32 6.32
C GLN A 274 7.81 -10.72 5.90
N ILE A 275 8.75 -9.79 5.70
CA ILE A 275 10.15 -10.14 5.40
C ILE A 275 10.99 -9.94 6.66
N GLU A 276 11.63 -11.03 7.12
CA GLU A 276 12.60 -10.98 8.21
C GLU A 276 13.74 -10.02 7.90
N LEU A 277 14.26 -9.31 8.90
CA LEU A 277 15.50 -8.56 8.73
C LEU A 277 16.73 -9.50 8.83
N ASP A 278 17.75 -9.17 8.06
CA ASP A 278 19.08 -9.75 8.05
C ASP A 278 20.00 -8.90 8.92
N GLU A 279 20.89 -9.58 9.64
CA GLU A 279 21.76 -8.99 10.65
C GLU A 279 22.61 -7.81 10.10
N ASP A 280 22.98 -7.80 8.81
CA ASP A 280 23.98 -6.89 8.21
C ASP A 280 23.44 -5.80 7.23
N SER A 281 22.17 -5.89 6.80
CA SER A 281 21.32 -4.75 6.33
C SER A 281 21.45 -4.04 4.88
N LYS A 282 20.41 -3.95 3.95
CA LYS A 282 19.92 -3.01 2.81
C LYS A 282 18.40 -3.09 2.34
N SER A 283 17.90 -2.07 1.60
CA SER A 283 16.69 -1.23 1.80
C SER A 283 15.34 -1.69 1.15
N PRO A 284 14.20 -0.94 1.26
CA PRO A 284 12.88 -1.32 0.68
C PRO A 284 12.82 -1.72 -0.81
N GLY A 285 13.83 -1.43 -1.65
CA GLY A 285 13.96 -2.02 -2.98
C GLY A 285 14.00 -3.56 -2.96
N ILE A 286 14.44 -4.15 -1.85
CA ILE A 286 14.36 -5.60 -1.61
C ILE A 286 12.90 -6.10 -1.62
N PHE A 287 11.92 -5.33 -1.12
CA PHE A 287 10.54 -5.79 -1.07
C PHE A 287 9.97 -5.99 -2.50
N GLN A 288 10.20 -5.01 -3.37
CA GLN A 288 9.87 -5.08 -4.80
C GLN A 288 10.56 -6.28 -5.46
N ARG A 289 11.89 -6.38 -5.34
CA ARG A 289 12.71 -7.45 -5.92
C ARG A 289 12.28 -8.84 -5.44
N THR A 290 11.98 -8.99 -4.15
CA THR A 290 11.53 -10.25 -3.55
C THR A 290 10.21 -10.71 -4.16
N LEU A 291 9.23 -9.81 -4.30
CA LEU A 291 7.95 -10.18 -4.90
C LEU A 291 8.05 -10.46 -6.41
N GLU A 292 8.87 -9.68 -7.14
CA GLU A 292 9.16 -9.95 -8.55
C GLU A 292 9.81 -11.32 -8.74
N ASN A 293 10.82 -11.67 -7.94
CA ASN A 293 11.46 -13.00 -7.94
C ASN A 293 10.45 -14.12 -7.66
N VAL A 294 9.47 -13.90 -6.77
CA VAL A 294 8.44 -14.89 -6.45
C VAL A 294 7.51 -15.16 -7.64
N VAL A 295 7.08 -14.11 -8.34
CA VAL A 295 6.21 -14.24 -9.53
C VAL A 295 6.98 -14.45 -10.84
N GLN A 296 8.31 -14.49 -10.79
CA GLN A 296 9.18 -14.60 -11.96
C GLN A 296 8.80 -15.81 -12.84
N GLY A 297 8.73 -15.59 -14.15
CA GLY A 297 8.31 -16.60 -15.13
C GLY A 297 6.80 -16.81 -15.25
N ILE A 298 5.98 -16.08 -14.49
CA ILE A 298 4.53 -16.02 -14.69
C ILE A 298 4.20 -14.85 -15.61
N ALA A 299 3.57 -15.11 -16.76
CA ALA A 299 3.11 -14.07 -17.68
C ALA A 299 1.86 -13.33 -17.13
N ASN A 300 1.60 -12.13 -17.65
CA ASN A 300 0.43 -11.30 -17.32
C ASN A 300 0.28 -10.91 -15.82
N VAL A 301 1.37 -10.98 -15.04
CA VAL A 301 1.44 -10.52 -13.64
C VAL A 301 2.35 -9.30 -13.57
N LEU A 302 1.89 -8.26 -12.88
CA LEU A 302 2.67 -7.05 -12.62
C LEU A 302 2.61 -6.72 -11.12
N VAL A 303 3.77 -6.49 -10.53
CA VAL A 303 3.94 -6.26 -9.09
C VAL A 303 4.42 -4.83 -8.87
N ARG A 304 3.82 -4.10 -7.92
CA ARG A 304 4.40 -2.86 -7.41
C ARG A 304 4.16 -2.73 -5.92
N VAL A 305 5.25 -2.91 -5.16
CA VAL A 305 5.32 -2.83 -3.71
C VAL A 305 4.26 -3.75 -3.08
N ASP A 306 3.20 -3.21 -2.50
CA ASP A 306 2.13 -3.94 -1.80
C ASP A 306 0.97 -4.39 -2.72
N ASP A 307 0.94 -3.84 -3.94
CA ASP A 307 -0.13 -4.02 -4.94
C ASP A 307 0.32 -4.96 -6.07
N ILE A 308 -0.40 -6.07 -6.28
CA ILE A 308 -0.15 -7.02 -7.38
C ILE A 308 -1.36 -7.04 -8.31
N LEU A 309 -1.13 -6.93 -9.62
CA LEU A 309 -2.13 -7.00 -10.67
C LEU A 309 -1.91 -8.24 -11.55
N ILE A 310 -3.00 -8.96 -11.82
CA ILE A 310 -3.04 -10.17 -12.63
C ILE A 310 -4.10 -9.98 -13.72
N THR A 311 -3.83 -10.45 -14.93
CA THR A 311 -4.82 -10.53 -16.02
C THR A 311 -4.60 -11.78 -16.88
N GLY A 312 -5.44 -11.96 -17.91
CA GLY A 312 -5.31 -13.01 -18.92
C GLY A 312 -6.18 -12.69 -20.13
N LYS A 313 -5.81 -13.23 -21.30
CA LYS A 313 -6.57 -13.09 -22.55
C LYS A 313 -7.85 -13.91 -22.51
N THR A 314 -7.86 -14.97 -21.70
CA THR A 314 -9.05 -15.77 -21.39
C THR A 314 -9.25 -15.90 -19.88
N ARG A 315 -10.50 -16.14 -19.48
CA ARG A 315 -10.87 -16.41 -18.08
C ARG A 315 -10.14 -17.63 -17.49
N GLU A 316 -9.89 -18.65 -18.30
CA GLU A 316 -9.16 -19.86 -17.90
C GLU A 316 -7.66 -19.57 -17.67
N GLU A 317 -7.01 -18.82 -18.57
CA GLU A 317 -5.63 -18.35 -18.40
C GLU A 317 -5.48 -17.49 -17.13
N HIS A 318 -6.42 -16.58 -16.89
CA HIS A 318 -6.42 -15.72 -15.70
C HIS A 318 -6.58 -16.52 -14.41
N LEU A 319 -7.53 -17.47 -14.34
CA LEU A 319 -7.73 -18.32 -13.16
C LEU A 319 -6.52 -19.24 -12.90
N ASN A 320 -5.90 -19.79 -13.95
CA ASN A 320 -4.66 -20.58 -13.82
C ASN A 320 -3.50 -19.71 -13.29
N THR A 321 -3.35 -18.49 -13.82
CA THR A 321 -2.33 -17.52 -13.38
C THR A 321 -2.54 -17.13 -11.92
N LEU A 322 -3.79 -16.86 -11.51
CA LEU A 322 -4.14 -16.57 -10.12
C LEU A 322 -3.84 -17.75 -9.18
N SER A 323 -4.17 -18.99 -9.60
CA SER A 323 -3.90 -20.20 -8.82
C SER A 323 -2.40 -20.41 -8.60
N GLU A 324 -1.58 -20.22 -9.62
CA GLU A 324 -0.11 -20.32 -9.54
C GLU A 324 0.48 -19.24 -8.61
N VAL A 325 0.07 -17.97 -8.76
CA VAL A 325 0.53 -16.88 -7.87
C VAL A 325 0.18 -17.16 -6.41
N LEU A 326 -1.06 -17.56 -6.12
CA LEU A 326 -1.50 -17.90 -4.75
C LEU A 326 -0.75 -19.13 -4.21
N SER A 327 -0.50 -20.14 -5.04
CA SER A 327 0.26 -21.34 -4.65
C SER A 327 1.72 -21.02 -4.31
N ARG A 328 2.36 -20.11 -5.06
CA ARG A 328 3.71 -19.62 -4.73
C ARG A 328 3.72 -18.82 -3.42
N PHE A 329 2.75 -17.93 -3.23
CA PHE A 329 2.60 -17.16 -1.98
C PHE A 329 2.40 -18.09 -0.77
N LYS A 330 1.57 -19.13 -0.91
CA LYS A 330 1.37 -20.19 0.10
C LYS A 330 2.69 -20.90 0.44
N ARG A 331 3.46 -21.31 -0.57
CA ARG A 331 4.74 -22.02 -0.40
C ARG A 331 5.78 -21.21 0.38
N ILE A 332 5.90 -19.92 0.08
CA ILE A 332 6.89 -19.03 0.73
C ILE A 332 6.39 -18.40 2.04
N GLY A 333 5.09 -18.48 2.34
CA GLY A 333 4.51 -17.94 3.58
C GLY A 333 3.92 -16.53 3.52
N ILE A 334 3.68 -15.99 2.31
CA ILE A 334 3.01 -14.69 2.15
C ILE A 334 1.54 -14.72 2.62
N ARG A 335 1.04 -13.57 3.09
CA ARG A 335 -0.36 -13.31 3.47
C ARG A 335 -0.97 -12.12 2.72
N LEU A 336 -2.21 -12.27 2.28
CA LEU A 336 -3.01 -11.28 1.54
C LEU A 336 -4.20 -10.79 2.37
N LYS A 337 -4.54 -9.52 2.24
CA LYS A 337 -5.70 -8.90 2.89
C LYS A 337 -6.96 -9.06 2.03
N LYS A 338 -7.61 -10.23 2.12
CA LYS A 338 -8.78 -10.63 1.30
C LYS A 338 -9.84 -9.53 1.12
N GLN A 339 -10.10 -8.74 2.17
CA GLN A 339 -11.08 -7.64 2.19
C GLN A 339 -10.79 -6.47 1.22
N LYS A 340 -9.53 -6.32 0.79
CA LYS A 340 -9.09 -5.29 -0.16
C LYS A 340 -8.74 -5.84 -1.55
N CYS A 341 -8.60 -7.15 -1.69
CA CYS A 341 -8.40 -7.78 -2.98
C CYS A 341 -9.65 -7.63 -3.85
N VAL A 342 -9.46 -7.48 -5.15
CA VAL A 342 -10.52 -7.44 -6.17
C VAL A 342 -10.25 -8.58 -7.14
N PHE A 343 -11.21 -9.45 -7.40
CA PHE A 343 -11.00 -10.65 -8.23
C PHE A 343 -11.89 -10.60 -9.48
N MET A 344 -11.33 -11.00 -10.62
CA MET A 344 -12.07 -11.24 -11.88
C MET A 344 -12.97 -10.07 -12.33
N ALA A 345 -12.51 -8.83 -12.16
CA ALA A 345 -13.29 -7.63 -12.53
C ALA A 345 -13.04 -7.19 -13.97
N GLU A 346 -14.07 -6.71 -14.68
CA GLU A 346 -13.92 -6.12 -16.03
C GLU A 346 -13.13 -4.81 -16.03
N GLU A 347 -13.15 -4.10 -14.90
CA GLU A 347 -12.39 -2.87 -14.68
C GLU A 347 -11.75 -2.84 -13.28
N VAL A 348 -10.55 -2.27 -13.19
CA VAL A 348 -9.84 -2.11 -11.92
C VAL A 348 -9.10 -0.78 -11.87
N VAL A 349 -8.95 -0.22 -10.66
CA VAL A 349 -8.09 0.96 -10.43
C VAL A 349 -6.74 0.50 -9.90
N TYR A 350 -5.68 0.77 -10.67
CA TYR A 350 -4.31 0.40 -10.36
C TYR A 350 -3.39 1.59 -10.64
N LEU A 351 -2.55 1.97 -9.66
CA LEU A 351 -1.62 3.12 -9.73
C LEU A 351 -2.25 4.45 -10.20
N GLY A 352 -3.52 4.69 -9.84
CA GLY A 352 -4.25 5.89 -10.26
C GLY A 352 -4.66 5.90 -11.74
N PHE A 353 -4.66 4.76 -12.41
CA PHE A 353 -5.26 4.53 -13.73
C PHE A 353 -6.44 3.56 -13.61
N LYS A 354 -7.45 3.75 -14.46
CA LYS A 354 -8.57 2.82 -14.63
C LYS A 354 -8.22 1.92 -15.81
N ILE A 355 -8.14 0.63 -15.56
CA ILE A 355 -7.72 -0.38 -16.54
C ILE A 355 -8.93 -1.23 -16.87
N ASN A 356 -9.18 -1.46 -18.16
CA ASN A 356 -10.21 -2.38 -18.67
C ASN A 356 -9.75 -2.99 -20.02
N LYS A 357 -10.56 -3.87 -20.60
CA LYS A 357 -10.29 -4.53 -21.90
C LYS A 357 -10.05 -3.59 -23.11
N HIS A 358 -10.43 -2.31 -23.00
CA HIS A 358 -10.22 -1.30 -24.05
C HIS A 358 -8.96 -0.45 -23.82
N GLY A 359 -8.23 -0.65 -22.71
CA GLY A 359 -6.96 0.01 -22.42
C GLY A 359 -6.86 0.64 -21.04
N ILE A 360 -5.85 1.49 -20.89
CA ILE A 360 -5.52 2.20 -19.64
C ILE A 360 -5.95 3.65 -19.77
N TYR A 361 -6.92 4.05 -18.95
CA TYR A 361 -7.50 5.38 -18.91
C TYR A 361 -6.99 6.12 -17.66
N PRO A 362 -6.74 7.44 -17.73
CA PRO A 362 -6.62 8.24 -16.51
C PRO A 362 -7.95 8.15 -15.74
N VAL A 363 -7.91 7.85 -14.44
CA VAL A 363 -9.13 7.87 -13.61
C VAL A 363 -9.70 9.28 -13.64
N GLU A 364 -11.01 9.44 -13.82
CA GLU A 364 -11.69 10.75 -13.85
C GLU A 364 -11.35 11.63 -12.64
N SER A 365 -11.05 11.02 -11.49
CA SER A 365 -10.54 11.68 -10.29
C SER A 365 -9.30 12.59 -10.48
N LYS A 366 -8.51 12.44 -11.57
CA LYS A 366 -7.39 13.34 -11.90
C LYS A 366 -7.86 14.72 -12.39
N VAL A 367 -9.07 14.81 -12.96
CA VAL A 367 -9.66 16.03 -13.50
C VAL A 367 -11.00 16.40 -12.87
N GLU A 368 -11.51 15.56 -11.96
CA GLU A 368 -12.77 15.75 -11.23
C GLU A 368 -12.88 17.14 -10.56
N ALA A 369 -11.77 17.66 -10.04
CA ALA A 369 -11.70 18.99 -9.43
C ALA A 369 -11.91 20.14 -10.42
N ILE A 370 -11.57 19.95 -11.70
CA ILE A 370 -11.88 20.88 -12.79
C ILE A 370 -13.32 20.63 -13.24
N ASP A 371 -13.68 19.39 -13.56
CA ASP A 371 -14.95 19.02 -14.19
C ASP A 371 -16.17 19.44 -13.34
N LYS A 372 -16.13 19.07 -12.06
CA LYS A 372 -17.19 19.35 -11.07
C LYS A 372 -17.00 20.69 -10.35
N ALA A 373 -16.06 21.53 -10.79
CA ALA A 373 -15.90 22.89 -10.26
C ALA A 373 -17.22 23.68 -10.44
N PRO A 374 -17.73 24.33 -9.38
CA PRO A 374 -18.92 25.17 -9.47
C PRO A 374 -18.63 26.42 -10.30
N SER A 375 -19.65 26.92 -11.00
CA SER A 375 -19.57 28.21 -11.69
C SER A 375 -19.33 29.34 -10.67
N PRO A 376 -18.41 30.28 -10.94
CA PRO A 376 -18.18 31.45 -10.08
C PRO A 376 -19.46 32.19 -9.72
N THR A 377 -19.55 32.64 -8.48
CA THR A 377 -20.70 33.41 -7.95
C THR A 377 -20.39 34.88 -7.71
N ASN A 378 -19.11 35.26 -7.79
CA ASN A 378 -18.64 36.62 -7.58
C ASN A 378 -17.33 36.91 -8.35
N VAL A 379 -16.99 38.20 -8.43
CA VAL A 379 -15.81 38.72 -9.14
C VAL A 379 -14.49 38.14 -8.60
N THR A 380 -14.40 37.79 -7.32
CA THR A 380 -13.17 37.24 -6.71
C THR A 380 -12.93 35.80 -7.16
N GLU A 381 -13.96 34.96 -7.10
CA GLU A 381 -13.94 33.59 -7.66
C GLU A 381 -13.63 33.58 -9.15
N LEU A 382 -14.22 34.51 -9.92
CA LEU A 382 -13.99 34.63 -11.35
C LEU A 382 -12.54 35.05 -11.68
N LYS A 383 -11.97 36.00 -10.92
CA LYS A 383 -10.56 36.40 -11.08
C LYS A 383 -9.59 35.24 -10.81
N ALA A 384 -9.88 34.41 -9.81
CA ALA A 384 -9.06 33.25 -9.48
C ALA A 384 -9.14 32.16 -10.57
N TYR A 385 -10.34 31.87 -11.08
CA TYR A 385 -10.52 30.95 -12.21
C TYR A 385 -9.80 31.42 -13.47
N LEU A 386 -9.90 32.71 -13.80
CA LEU A 386 -9.18 33.31 -14.92
C LEU A 386 -7.66 33.36 -14.67
N GLY A 387 -7.21 33.47 -13.41
CA GLY A 387 -5.81 33.31 -13.02
C GLY A 387 -5.27 31.91 -13.31
N MET A 388 -6.02 30.86 -12.94
CA MET A 388 -5.70 29.47 -13.28
C MET A 388 -5.64 29.24 -14.80
N LEU A 389 -6.60 29.75 -15.57
CA LEU A 389 -6.59 29.64 -17.03
C LEU A 389 -5.41 30.39 -17.65
N ASN A 390 -5.08 31.58 -17.15
CA ASN A 390 -3.94 32.37 -17.62
C ASN A 390 -2.60 31.68 -17.34
N TYR A 391 -2.47 30.93 -16.25
CA TYR A 391 -1.29 30.09 -15.97
C TYR A 391 -1.00 29.11 -17.12
N TYR A 392 -2.06 28.52 -17.69
CA TYR A 392 -2.00 27.56 -18.78
C TYR A 392 -2.17 28.17 -20.18
N ASN A 393 -2.25 29.50 -20.31
CA ASN A 393 -2.50 30.19 -21.60
C ASN A 393 -1.50 29.78 -22.70
N ARG A 394 -0.24 29.51 -22.33
CA ARG A 394 0.80 29.03 -23.27
C ARG A 394 0.48 27.69 -23.95
N PHE A 395 -0.47 26.92 -23.41
CA PHE A 395 -0.91 25.62 -23.93
C PHE A 395 -2.30 25.68 -24.58
N LEU A 396 -3.00 26.82 -24.49
CA LEU A 396 -4.41 26.97 -24.86
C LEU A 396 -4.58 27.95 -26.02
N ALA A 397 -4.71 27.42 -27.23
CA ALA A 397 -5.02 28.23 -28.41
C ALA A 397 -6.38 28.94 -28.29
N ASN A 398 -6.47 30.18 -28.80
CA ASN A 398 -7.68 31.00 -28.85
C ASN A 398 -8.37 31.33 -27.50
N LEU A 399 -7.66 31.18 -26.37
CA LEU A 399 -8.20 31.41 -25.03
C LEU A 399 -8.85 32.81 -24.89
N SER A 400 -8.21 33.86 -25.40
CA SER A 400 -8.70 35.25 -25.30
C SER A 400 -10.07 35.48 -25.96
N HIS A 401 -10.39 34.75 -27.04
CA HIS A 401 -11.70 34.83 -27.68
C HIS A 401 -12.76 34.12 -26.84
N LEU A 402 -12.43 32.93 -26.33
CA LEU A 402 -13.31 32.11 -25.49
C LEU A 402 -13.66 32.80 -24.17
N LEU A 403 -12.68 33.44 -23.51
CA LEU A 403 -12.87 34.08 -22.21
C LEU A 403 -13.48 35.49 -22.31
N LYS A 404 -13.74 36.02 -23.51
CA LYS A 404 -14.32 37.36 -23.71
C LYS A 404 -15.62 37.58 -22.89
N PRO A 405 -16.61 36.67 -22.86
CA PRO A 405 -17.83 36.86 -22.05
C PRO A 405 -17.55 36.92 -20.54
N LEU A 406 -16.49 36.23 -20.07
CA LEU A 406 -16.07 36.22 -18.67
C LEU A 406 -15.29 37.50 -18.30
N HIS A 407 -14.47 38.03 -19.21
CA HIS A 407 -13.75 39.29 -18.99
C HIS A 407 -14.68 40.52 -18.92
N VAL A 408 -15.86 40.49 -19.55
CA VAL A 408 -16.87 41.57 -19.42
C VAL A 408 -17.33 41.75 -17.98
N LEU A 409 -17.48 40.65 -17.21
CA LEU A 409 -17.84 40.69 -15.78
C LEU A 409 -16.73 41.22 -14.86
N LEU A 410 -15.53 41.49 -15.40
CA LEU A 410 -14.42 42.12 -14.67
C LEU A 410 -14.26 43.62 -14.95
N GLN A 411 -15.06 44.18 -15.86
CA GLN A 411 -14.99 45.61 -16.19
C GLN A 411 -15.55 46.47 -15.06
N LYS A 412 -15.08 47.72 -14.97
CA LYS A 412 -15.66 48.70 -14.02
C LYS A 412 -17.12 48.97 -14.38
N ASP A 413 -17.94 49.16 -13.35
CA ASP A 413 -19.36 49.52 -13.42
C ASP A 413 -20.32 48.46 -14.03
N THR A 414 -19.81 47.29 -14.41
CA THR A 414 -20.64 46.13 -14.79
C THR A 414 -21.32 45.51 -13.56
N LYS A 415 -22.65 45.36 -13.60
CA LYS A 415 -23.38 44.56 -12.59
C LYS A 415 -23.15 43.08 -12.83
N TRP A 416 -23.01 42.30 -11.76
CA TRP A 416 -22.84 40.85 -11.85
C TRP A 416 -24.12 40.16 -12.36
N SER A 417 -24.09 39.65 -13.60
CA SER A 417 -25.06 38.69 -14.13
C SER A 417 -24.32 37.47 -14.70
N TRP A 418 -24.79 36.27 -14.38
CA TRP A 418 -24.24 35.02 -14.90
C TRP A 418 -25.27 34.37 -15.81
N GLU A 419 -25.07 34.49 -17.12
CA GLU A 419 -26.03 34.11 -18.14
C GLU A 419 -25.50 32.95 -19.00
N LYS A 420 -26.28 32.55 -20.02
CA LYS A 420 -25.97 31.38 -20.86
C LYS A 420 -24.63 31.50 -21.60
N GLU A 421 -24.20 32.71 -21.95
CA GLU A 421 -22.91 32.91 -22.64
C GLU A 421 -21.71 32.71 -21.72
N GLN A 422 -21.79 33.18 -20.47
CA GLN A 422 -20.74 32.98 -19.46
C GLN A 422 -20.67 31.52 -19.02
N GLU A 423 -21.82 30.86 -18.79
CA GLU A 423 -21.86 29.44 -18.47
C GLU A 423 -21.30 28.58 -19.63
N LYS A 424 -21.62 28.93 -20.90
CA LYS A 424 -21.04 28.25 -22.07
C LYS A 424 -19.52 28.42 -22.12
N ALA A 425 -19.01 29.64 -21.97
CA ALA A 425 -17.56 29.91 -21.94
C ALA A 425 -16.86 29.20 -20.75
N PHE A 426 -17.53 29.09 -19.61
CA PHE A 426 -17.04 28.34 -18.45
C PHE A 426 -16.97 26.83 -18.72
N ILE A 427 -18.02 26.22 -19.28
CA ILE A 427 -18.02 24.79 -19.64
C ILE A 427 -16.97 24.49 -20.71
N GLU A 428 -16.86 25.30 -21.77
CA GLU A 428 -15.88 25.11 -22.83
C GLU A 428 -14.43 25.27 -22.32
N SER A 429 -14.16 26.24 -21.45
CA SER A 429 -12.83 26.40 -20.83
C SER A 429 -12.47 25.24 -19.89
N LYS A 430 -13.46 24.64 -19.19
CA LYS A 430 -13.25 23.36 -18.46
C LYS A 430 -12.88 22.20 -19.39
N GLN A 431 -13.45 22.11 -20.59
CA GLN A 431 -13.07 21.06 -21.56
C GLN A 431 -11.63 21.27 -22.08
N LEU A 432 -11.21 22.51 -22.30
CA LEU A 432 -9.83 22.83 -22.67
C LEU A 432 -8.80 22.39 -21.61
N LEU A 433 -9.07 22.67 -20.32
CA LEU A 433 -8.21 22.22 -19.21
C LEU A 433 -8.14 20.70 -19.03
N LYS A 434 -9.13 19.96 -19.55
CA LYS A 434 -9.16 18.49 -19.61
C LYS A 434 -8.51 17.91 -20.87
N SER A 435 -8.15 18.74 -21.85
CA SER A 435 -7.58 18.27 -23.12
C SER A 435 -6.12 17.83 -22.98
N ALA A 436 -5.69 16.93 -23.88
CA ALA A 436 -4.31 16.45 -23.98
C ALA A 436 -3.28 17.54 -24.35
N SER A 437 -3.72 18.77 -24.67
CA SER A 437 -2.81 19.91 -24.85
C SER A 437 -2.22 20.42 -23.52
N VAL A 438 -2.99 20.28 -22.44
CA VAL A 438 -2.65 20.75 -21.09
C VAL A 438 -2.16 19.61 -20.20
N LEU A 439 -2.90 18.49 -20.14
CA LEU A 439 -2.57 17.36 -19.28
C LEU A 439 -1.47 16.47 -19.86
N VAL A 440 -0.53 16.05 -19.01
CA VAL A 440 0.54 15.10 -19.36
C VAL A 440 0.44 13.80 -18.56
N HIS A 441 0.95 12.73 -19.14
CA HIS A 441 1.15 11.47 -18.42
C HIS A 441 2.26 11.61 -17.37
N PHE A 442 2.16 10.83 -16.30
CA PHE A 442 3.21 10.73 -15.28
C PHE A 442 4.42 9.97 -15.84
N ASP A 443 5.59 10.58 -15.71
CA ASP A 443 6.91 10.06 -16.08
C ASP A 443 7.85 10.15 -14.86
N PRO A 444 8.26 9.02 -14.25
CA PRO A 444 9.08 9.03 -13.04
C PRO A 444 10.48 9.62 -13.23
N LYS A 445 10.94 9.82 -14.47
CA LYS A 445 12.24 10.47 -14.76
C LYS A 445 12.17 12.00 -14.68
N LYS A 446 10.97 12.58 -14.73
CA LYS A 446 10.77 14.05 -14.76
C LYS A 446 10.49 14.59 -13.36
N LYS A 447 11.09 15.73 -13.04
CA LYS A 447 10.95 16.39 -11.73
C LYS A 447 9.48 16.70 -11.43
N LEU A 448 9.05 16.40 -10.21
CA LEU A 448 7.68 16.61 -9.75
C LEU A 448 7.54 17.95 -9.03
N ILE A 449 6.42 18.62 -9.29
CA ILE A 449 6.01 19.85 -8.65
C ILE A 449 4.62 19.63 -8.05
N LEU A 450 4.47 19.99 -6.77
CA LEU A 450 3.18 20.04 -6.08
C LEU A 450 2.89 21.49 -5.69
N ALA A 451 1.99 22.15 -6.42
CA ALA A 451 1.49 23.47 -6.06
C ALA A 451 0.29 23.34 -5.11
N CYS A 452 0.31 24.09 -4.00
CA CYS A 452 -0.75 24.08 -2.98
C CYS A 452 -1.17 25.49 -2.59
N ASP A 453 -2.43 25.64 -2.18
CA ASP A 453 -3.05 26.91 -1.80
C ASP A 453 -4.29 26.68 -0.91
N ALA A 454 -4.55 27.55 0.07
CA ALA A 454 -5.77 27.53 0.87
C ALA A 454 -6.55 28.86 0.84
N SER A 455 -7.84 28.77 0.49
CA SER A 455 -8.76 29.90 0.61
C SER A 455 -9.52 29.86 1.95
N PRO A 456 -10.28 30.92 2.29
CA PRO A 456 -11.24 30.88 3.40
C PRO A 456 -12.32 29.79 3.26
N TYR A 457 -12.50 29.22 2.07
CA TYR A 457 -13.60 28.30 1.71
C TYR A 457 -13.14 26.86 1.45
N GLY A 458 -11.91 26.67 0.94
CA GLY A 458 -11.43 25.40 0.42
C GLY A 458 -9.91 25.30 0.26
N LEU A 459 -9.47 24.12 -0.14
CA LEU A 459 -8.08 23.77 -0.40
C LEU A 459 -7.92 23.40 -1.88
N GLY A 460 -6.84 23.83 -2.50
CA GLY A 460 -6.45 23.47 -3.86
C GLY A 460 -5.06 22.84 -3.89
N ALA A 461 -4.87 21.82 -4.72
CA ALA A 461 -3.54 21.30 -5.04
C ALA A 461 -3.45 20.80 -6.49
N VAL A 462 -2.31 21.03 -7.13
CA VAL A 462 -1.99 20.62 -8.50
C VAL A 462 -0.68 19.86 -8.52
N LEU A 463 -0.71 18.64 -9.06
CA LEU A 463 0.48 17.84 -9.35
C LEU A 463 0.90 18.10 -10.79
N SER A 464 2.18 18.45 -11.01
CA SER A 464 2.74 18.78 -12.33
C SER A 464 4.14 18.19 -12.53
N HIS A 465 4.53 17.98 -13.79
CA HIS A 465 5.93 17.82 -14.17
C HIS A 465 6.56 19.16 -14.51
N LYS A 466 7.83 19.33 -14.16
CA LYS A 466 8.67 20.35 -14.78
C LYS A 466 9.20 19.82 -16.12
N MET A 467 8.87 20.51 -17.19
CA MET A 467 9.28 20.18 -18.56
C MET A 467 10.64 20.82 -18.89
N ASP A 468 11.30 20.32 -19.94
CA ASP A 468 12.64 20.76 -20.35
C ASP A 468 12.65 22.22 -20.88
N ASP A 469 11.50 22.71 -21.37
CA ASP A 469 11.26 24.12 -21.73
C ASP A 469 11.06 25.05 -20.51
N GLY A 470 11.20 24.51 -19.29
CA GLY A 470 11.00 25.22 -18.03
C GLY A 470 9.54 25.45 -17.66
N SER A 471 8.57 24.92 -18.42
CA SER A 471 7.15 25.02 -18.12
C SER A 471 6.67 23.93 -17.14
N ASP A 472 5.63 24.25 -16.37
CA ASP A 472 5.00 23.32 -15.44
C ASP A 472 3.74 22.74 -16.12
N LYS A 473 3.75 21.44 -16.46
CA LYS A 473 2.60 20.75 -17.09
C LYS A 473 1.86 19.83 -16.11
N PRO A 474 0.54 19.99 -15.94
CA PRO A 474 -0.24 19.26 -14.94
C PRO A 474 -0.45 17.79 -15.28
N ILE A 475 -0.37 16.94 -14.25
CA ILE A 475 -0.66 15.50 -14.26
C ILE A 475 -2.06 15.25 -13.66
N ALA A 476 -2.40 15.97 -12.59
CA ALA A 476 -3.67 15.86 -11.89
C ALA A 476 -3.99 17.09 -11.03
N TYR A 477 -5.29 17.35 -10.84
CA TYR A 477 -5.85 18.44 -10.04
C TYR A 477 -6.66 17.89 -8.88
N THR A 478 -6.65 18.56 -7.73
CA THR A 478 -7.55 18.22 -6.62
C THR A 478 -7.99 19.46 -5.83
N SER A 479 -9.24 19.47 -5.38
CA SER A 479 -9.78 20.49 -4.48
C SER A 479 -10.81 19.91 -3.53
N ARG A 480 -11.00 20.55 -2.37
CA ARG A 480 -12.11 20.23 -1.44
C ARG A 480 -12.50 21.43 -0.59
N THR A 481 -13.75 21.48 -0.14
CA THR A 481 -14.22 22.45 0.85
C THR A 481 -13.60 22.20 2.23
N LEU A 482 -13.38 23.28 3.00
CA LEU A 482 -12.98 23.21 4.41
C LEU A 482 -14.15 22.77 5.30
N THR A 483 -13.88 21.92 6.30
CA THR A 483 -14.85 21.59 7.36
C THR A 483 -15.16 22.80 8.24
N SER A 484 -16.25 22.75 9.01
CA SER A 484 -16.58 23.77 10.00
C SER A 484 -15.47 23.98 11.05
N ALA A 485 -14.68 22.96 11.36
CA ALA A 485 -13.53 23.07 12.26
C ALA A 485 -12.32 23.71 11.55
N GLU A 486 -12.02 23.27 10.32
CA GLU A 486 -10.89 23.79 9.52
C GLU A 486 -11.09 25.25 9.10
N LYS A 487 -12.34 25.71 8.93
CA LYS A 487 -12.65 27.13 8.69
C LYS A 487 -12.15 28.05 9.81
N ASN A 488 -12.06 27.54 11.04
CA ASN A 488 -11.58 28.28 12.21
C ASN A 488 -10.05 28.17 12.41
N TYR A 489 -9.33 27.43 11.55
CA TYR A 489 -7.88 27.36 11.62
C TYR A 489 -7.25 28.70 11.22
N SER A 490 -6.08 28.99 11.77
CA SER A 490 -5.26 30.15 11.35
C SER A 490 -4.83 30.01 9.89
N VAL A 491 -4.45 31.11 9.25
CA VAL A 491 -3.99 31.11 7.84
C VAL A 491 -2.84 30.12 7.65
N LEU A 492 -1.82 30.19 8.50
CA LEU A 492 -0.68 29.26 8.49
C LEU A 492 -1.10 27.78 8.58
N GLU A 493 -2.10 27.46 9.39
CA GLU A 493 -2.62 26.08 9.50
C GLU A 493 -3.45 25.66 8.30
N LYS A 494 -4.17 26.58 7.63
CA LYS A 494 -4.90 26.30 6.39
C LYS A 494 -3.94 26.00 5.23
N GLU A 495 -2.90 26.81 5.09
CA GLU A 495 -1.86 26.59 4.07
C GLU A 495 -1.08 25.29 4.33
N SER A 496 -0.74 25.01 5.59
CA SER A 496 -0.16 23.72 5.99
C SER A 496 -1.08 22.56 5.62
N LEU A 497 -2.39 22.71 5.82
CA LEU A 497 -3.39 21.69 5.49
C LEU A 497 -3.54 21.49 3.96
N ALA A 498 -3.38 22.52 3.14
CA ALA A 498 -3.38 22.39 1.68
C ALA A 498 -2.23 21.49 1.19
N ILE A 499 -1.02 21.70 1.72
CA ILE A 499 0.15 20.85 1.43
C ILE A 499 -0.15 19.40 1.81
N ILE A 500 -0.62 19.15 3.03
CA ILE A 500 -0.90 17.79 3.52
C ILE A 500 -2.05 17.12 2.74
N PHE A 501 -3.04 17.89 2.30
CA PHE A 501 -4.11 17.41 1.42
C PHE A 501 -3.56 16.97 0.06
N GLY A 502 -2.73 17.79 -0.59
CA GLY A 502 -2.06 17.45 -1.85
C GLY A 502 -1.18 16.21 -1.71
N ILE A 503 -0.32 16.16 -0.69
CA ILE A 503 0.58 15.04 -0.37
C ILE A 503 -0.19 13.73 -0.17
N LYS A 504 -1.28 13.75 0.61
CA LYS A 504 -2.12 12.56 0.83
C LYS A 504 -2.84 12.12 -0.44
N LYS A 505 -3.42 13.05 -1.21
CA LYS A 505 -4.17 12.74 -2.44
C LYS A 505 -3.27 12.19 -3.54
N PHE A 506 -2.04 12.67 -3.65
CA PHE A 506 -1.08 12.29 -4.69
C PHE A 506 0.03 11.34 -4.20
N HIS A 507 -0.14 10.71 -3.03
CA HIS A 507 0.85 9.83 -2.41
C HIS A 507 1.47 8.80 -3.39
N GLN A 508 0.65 8.13 -4.22
CA GLN A 508 1.11 7.13 -5.20
C GLN A 508 2.06 7.67 -6.28
N TYR A 509 2.02 8.98 -6.56
CA TYR A 509 2.91 9.66 -7.52
C TYR A 509 4.15 10.26 -6.85
N LEU A 510 4.02 10.68 -5.59
CA LEU A 510 5.05 11.43 -4.87
C LEU A 510 5.98 10.54 -4.03
N TYR A 511 5.51 9.38 -3.60
CA TYR A 511 6.30 8.49 -2.76
C TYR A 511 7.50 7.93 -3.55
N GLY A 512 8.68 7.95 -2.93
CA GLY A 512 9.94 7.52 -3.55
C GLY A 512 10.50 8.44 -4.64
N HIS A 513 9.96 9.66 -4.82
CA HIS A 513 10.41 10.62 -5.84
C HIS A 513 10.67 12.01 -5.23
N PRO A 514 11.76 12.72 -5.60
CA PRO A 514 11.99 14.08 -5.15
C PRO A 514 10.91 15.05 -5.67
N VAL A 515 10.21 15.74 -4.77
CA VAL A 515 9.14 16.70 -5.13
C VAL A 515 9.45 18.14 -4.69
N THR A 516 9.21 19.10 -5.59
CA THR A 516 9.21 20.53 -5.23
C THR A 516 7.81 20.96 -4.81
N ILE A 517 7.63 21.29 -3.53
CA ILE A 517 6.36 21.81 -2.99
C ILE A 517 6.36 23.34 -3.14
N ILE A 518 5.32 23.88 -3.78
CA ILE A 518 5.11 25.32 -3.95
C ILE A 518 3.97 25.78 -3.04
N THR A 519 4.19 26.88 -2.33
CA THR A 519 3.19 27.58 -1.51
C THR A 519 3.41 29.09 -1.61
N ASP A 520 2.36 29.88 -1.41
CA ASP A 520 2.43 31.34 -1.29
C ASP A 520 2.68 31.82 0.16
N HIS A 521 2.84 30.89 1.12
CA HIS A 521 2.91 31.22 2.54
C HIS A 521 4.32 31.05 3.11
N LYS A 522 5.17 32.07 2.93
CA LYS A 522 6.61 32.09 3.28
C LYS A 522 6.99 31.49 4.65
N PRO A 523 6.23 31.68 5.76
CA PRO A 523 6.50 31.00 7.03
C PRO A 523 6.59 29.47 6.98
N LEU A 524 5.93 28.81 6.01
CA LEU A 524 5.96 27.34 5.90
C LEU A 524 7.34 26.81 5.51
N ILE A 525 8.16 27.58 4.79
CA ILE A 525 9.57 27.23 4.53
C ILE A 525 10.36 27.14 5.84
N GLY A 526 10.03 28.00 6.81
CA GLY A 526 10.66 27.96 8.12
C GLY A 526 10.25 26.74 8.96
N LEU A 527 9.00 26.29 8.77
CA LEU A 527 8.30 25.32 9.60
C LEU A 527 8.45 23.87 9.15
N PHE A 528 8.41 23.64 7.83
CA PHE A 528 8.53 22.33 7.18
C PHE A 528 9.84 22.21 6.39
N ARG A 529 10.92 22.81 6.89
CA ARG A 529 12.23 22.71 6.25
C ARG A 529 12.83 21.32 6.47
N GLU A 530 13.47 20.78 5.44
CA GLU A 530 14.05 19.44 5.44
C GLU A 530 15.17 19.26 6.49
N ASP A 531 15.96 20.31 6.69
CA ASP A 531 17.20 20.41 7.49
C ASP A 531 16.98 20.67 9.00
N LYS A 532 15.76 20.98 9.43
CA LYS A 532 15.49 21.42 10.82
C LYS A 532 14.59 20.48 11.61
N PRO A 533 14.82 20.35 12.93
CA PRO A 533 13.93 19.59 13.80
C PRO A 533 12.57 20.28 13.92
N ILE A 534 11.52 19.47 14.06
CA ILE A 534 10.14 19.93 14.26
C ILE A 534 10.09 20.80 15.54
N PRO A 535 9.58 22.04 15.49
CA PRO A 535 9.55 22.89 16.67
C PRO A 535 8.67 22.29 17.78
N THR A 536 9.25 22.01 18.95
CA THR A 536 8.56 21.40 20.10
C THR A 536 7.44 22.26 20.67
N MET A 537 7.45 23.57 20.40
CA MET A 537 6.39 24.52 20.77
C MET A 537 5.31 24.72 19.69
N ALA A 538 5.42 24.07 18.52
CA ALA A 538 4.37 24.12 17.51
C ALA A 538 3.12 23.36 18.00
N ALA A 539 1.93 23.78 17.58
CA ALA A 539 0.68 23.07 17.89
C ALA A 539 0.76 21.60 17.45
N SER A 540 0.25 20.65 18.25
CA SER A 540 0.38 19.20 18.00
C SER A 540 -0.03 18.81 16.58
N ARG A 541 -1.05 19.46 16.00
CA ARG A 541 -1.50 19.30 14.61
C ARG A 541 -0.37 19.51 13.59
N ILE A 542 0.40 20.59 13.73
CA ILE A 542 1.53 20.93 12.86
C ILE A 542 2.66 19.90 13.02
N GLN A 543 2.89 19.41 14.23
CA GLN A 543 3.88 18.35 14.47
C GLN A 543 3.54 17.06 13.70
N ARG A 544 2.25 16.64 13.69
CA ARG A 544 1.81 15.47 12.89
C ARG A 544 1.95 15.68 11.38
N TRP A 545 1.74 16.92 10.92
CA TRP A 545 1.91 17.29 9.52
C TRP A 545 3.38 17.27 9.10
N ALA A 546 4.29 17.76 9.93
CA ALA A 546 5.73 17.65 9.70
C ALA A 546 6.19 16.17 9.69
N LEU A 547 5.66 15.32 10.58
CA LEU A 547 5.89 13.87 10.54
C LEU A 547 5.33 13.21 9.27
N THR A 548 4.17 13.66 8.78
CA THR A 548 3.59 13.18 7.51
C THR A 548 4.49 13.53 6.32
N LEU A 549 5.03 14.75 6.29
CA LEU A 549 5.97 15.21 5.27
C LEU A 549 7.33 14.50 5.35
N ALA A 550 7.77 14.08 6.54
CA ALA A 550 9.04 13.38 6.74
C ALA A 550 9.12 12.00 6.04
N ALA A 551 8.01 11.46 5.53
CA ALA A 551 7.97 10.25 4.72
C ALA A 551 8.29 10.48 3.22
N TYR A 552 8.58 11.72 2.81
CA TYR A 552 8.82 12.11 1.43
C TYR A 552 10.14 12.87 1.31
N GLU A 553 10.79 12.75 0.14
CA GLU A 553 11.91 13.61 -0.24
C GLU A 553 11.34 14.86 -0.91
N TYR A 554 11.44 16.02 -0.25
CA TYR A 554 10.82 17.25 -0.76
C TYR A 554 11.62 18.51 -0.46
N THR A 555 11.57 19.46 -1.39
CA THR A 555 12.06 20.84 -1.20
C THR A 555 10.86 21.79 -1.23
N ILE A 556 10.71 22.63 -0.21
CA ILE A 556 9.62 23.61 -0.14
C ILE A 556 10.07 25.00 -0.62
N VAL A 557 9.32 25.58 -1.57
CA VAL A 557 9.66 26.83 -2.27
C VAL A 557 8.49 27.80 -2.18
N TYR A 558 8.79 29.06 -1.89
CA TYR A 558 7.82 30.16 -1.94
C TYR A 558 7.72 30.71 -3.37
N LYS A 559 6.50 30.87 -3.88
CA LYS A 559 6.19 31.74 -5.02
C LYS A 559 5.20 32.81 -4.56
N GLU A 560 5.19 33.97 -5.19
CA GLU A 560 4.11 34.95 -4.96
C GLU A 560 2.77 34.38 -5.45
N GLY A 561 1.65 34.70 -4.78
CA GLY A 561 0.33 34.15 -5.13
C GLY A 561 -0.12 34.44 -6.57
N SER A 562 0.33 35.55 -7.15
CA SER A 562 0.17 35.89 -8.58
C SER A 562 0.77 34.83 -9.53
N LEU A 563 1.80 34.12 -9.07
CA LEU A 563 2.52 33.05 -9.77
C LEU A 563 2.07 31.64 -9.31
N ASN A 564 1.08 31.54 -8.42
CA ASN A 564 0.47 30.30 -7.91
C ASN A 564 -1.01 30.17 -8.33
N GLY A 565 -1.44 30.93 -9.35
CA GLY A 565 -2.85 31.05 -9.77
C GLY A 565 -3.53 29.73 -10.16
N ASN A 566 -2.75 28.68 -10.46
CA ASN A 566 -3.26 27.34 -10.72
C ASN A 566 -3.84 26.65 -9.47
N ALA A 567 -3.25 26.85 -8.29
CA ALA A 567 -3.76 26.30 -7.04
C ALA A 567 -4.82 27.23 -6.40
N ASP A 568 -4.65 28.55 -6.48
CA ASP A 568 -5.62 29.56 -5.99
C ASP A 568 -7.01 29.43 -6.66
N GLY A 569 -7.06 29.18 -7.97
CA GLY A 569 -8.31 28.92 -8.68
C GLY A 569 -9.07 27.70 -8.12
N LEU A 570 -8.35 26.64 -7.75
CA LEU A 570 -8.92 25.42 -7.18
C LEU A 570 -9.30 25.57 -5.70
N SER A 571 -8.55 26.34 -4.92
CA SER A 571 -8.83 26.58 -3.51
C SER A 571 -10.07 27.45 -3.32
N ARG A 572 -10.36 28.37 -4.26
CA ARG A 572 -11.54 29.25 -4.28
C ARG A 572 -12.75 28.68 -5.01
N LEU A 573 -12.58 27.71 -5.90
CA LEU A 573 -13.68 26.90 -6.48
C LEU A 573 -13.62 25.42 -6.02
N PRO A 574 -13.70 25.15 -4.71
CA PRO A 574 -13.55 23.80 -4.17
C PRO A 574 -14.77 22.91 -4.45
N LEU A 575 -14.52 21.62 -4.64
CA LEU A 575 -15.60 20.63 -4.69
C LEU A 575 -16.33 20.51 -3.33
N LYS A 576 -17.67 20.57 -3.38
CA LYS A 576 -18.57 20.23 -2.25
C LYS A 576 -18.49 18.73 -1.99
N THR A 577 -17.57 18.33 -1.11
CA THR A 577 -17.27 16.90 -0.85
C THR A 577 -17.65 16.54 0.58
N ASN A 578 -18.42 15.45 0.78
CA ASN A 578 -18.55 14.84 2.10
C ASN A 578 -17.20 14.27 2.53
N ILE A 579 -16.69 14.75 3.66
CA ILE A 579 -15.28 14.64 4.06
C ILE A 579 -14.83 13.19 4.33
N GLU A 580 -15.77 12.28 4.58
CA GLU A 580 -15.57 10.84 4.81
C GLU A 580 -14.83 10.10 3.68
N LYS A 581 -14.65 10.71 2.50
CA LYS A 581 -14.00 10.09 1.33
C LYS A 581 -12.71 10.77 0.87
N THR A 582 -11.94 11.39 1.78
CA THR A 582 -10.50 11.56 1.53
C THR A 582 -9.82 10.26 1.96
N PRO A 583 -9.38 9.37 1.04
CA PRO A 583 -8.64 8.18 1.44
C PRO A 583 -7.35 8.63 2.12
N THR A 584 -7.27 8.42 3.44
CA THR A 584 -5.98 8.46 4.12
C THR A 584 -5.17 7.30 3.55
N PRO A 585 -3.96 7.52 3.01
CA PRO A 585 -3.11 6.39 2.61
C PRO A 585 -2.96 5.45 3.81
N GLY A 586 -2.92 4.13 3.58
CA GLY A 586 -2.92 3.14 4.67
C GLY A 586 -1.83 3.38 5.72
N ASP A 587 -0.74 4.01 5.30
CA ASP A 587 0.42 4.36 6.11
C ASP A 587 0.41 5.78 6.69
N THR A 588 -0.62 6.60 6.47
CA THR A 588 -0.70 7.98 6.99
C THR A 588 -1.70 8.18 8.12
N ILE A 589 -2.17 7.10 8.75
CA ILE A 589 -2.72 7.16 10.11
C ILE A 589 -1.52 7.03 11.06
N LEU A 590 -0.78 8.15 11.23
CA LEU A 590 0.48 8.20 11.98
C LEU A 590 0.57 9.28 13.08
N LEU A 591 -0.54 9.94 13.44
CA LEU A 591 -0.73 10.48 14.79
C LEU A 591 -2.20 10.89 15.03
N ILE A 592 -2.94 10.08 15.79
CA ILE A 592 -4.10 10.54 16.56
C ILE A 592 -3.71 10.37 18.04
N GLU A 593 -3.76 11.46 18.80
CA GLU A 593 -3.56 11.44 20.24
C GLU A 593 -4.90 11.06 20.90
N HIS A 594 -5.06 9.81 21.32
CA HIS A 594 -6.21 9.39 22.11
C HIS A 594 -5.75 8.71 23.41
N LEU A 595 -5.50 9.56 24.41
CA LEU A 595 -5.33 9.18 25.81
C LEU A 595 -6.64 8.53 26.29
N ALA A 596 -6.69 7.20 26.29
CA ALA A 596 -7.96 6.50 26.43
C ALA A 596 -8.48 6.41 27.88
N THR A 597 -7.63 6.71 28.86
CA THR A 597 -7.93 6.65 30.29
C THR A 597 -7.15 7.71 31.07
N THR A 598 -7.46 8.99 30.86
CA THR A 598 -7.24 10.00 31.90
C THR A 598 -8.44 9.99 32.86
N PRO A 599 -8.26 10.10 34.19
CA PRO A 599 -9.37 10.20 35.14
C PRO A 599 -10.19 11.49 34.97
N VAL A 600 -9.64 12.45 34.22
CA VAL A 600 -10.31 13.64 33.72
C VAL A 600 -10.20 13.63 32.18
N ASP A 601 -11.31 13.36 31.49
CA ASP A 601 -11.36 13.44 30.02
C ASP A 601 -11.83 14.83 29.52
N ALA A 602 -11.65 15.09 28.22
CA ALA A 602 -12.10 16.35 27.62
C ALA A 602 -13.63 16.55 27.73
N LYS A 603 -14.44 15.48 27.79
CA LYS A 603 -15.89 15.57 27.98
C LYS A 603 -16.24 16.01 29.41
N GLN A 604 -15.43 15.65 30.39
CA GLN A 604 -15.56 16.00 31.79
C GLN A 604 -15.10 17.43 32.05
N ILE A 605 -13.98 17.86 31.46
CA ILE A 605 -13.57 19.28 31.43
C ILE A 605 -14.64 20.13 30.74
N GLN A 606 -15.21 19.69 29.61
CA GLN A 606 -16.34 20.37 28.97
C GLN A 606 -17.56 20.46 29.90
N LYS A 607 -17.96 19.37 30.57
CA LYS A 607 -19.08 19.36 31.54
C LYS A 607 -18.84 20.35 32.68
N TRP A 608 -17.63 20.41 33.22
CA TRP A 608 -17.27 21.36 34.28
C TRP A 608 -17.21 22.81 33.76
N THR A 609 -16.64 23.04 32.57
CA THR A 609 -16.56 24.37 31.92
C THR A 609 -17.96 24.95 31.68
N ARG A 610 -18.95 24.12 31.33
CA ARG A 610 -20.35 24.55 31.17
C ARG A 610 -21.07 24.84 32.49
N LYS A 611 -20.67 24.19 33.59
CA LYS A 611 -21.23 24.39 34.95
C LYS A 611 -20.58 25.55 35.70
N ASP A 612 -19.33 25.87 35.37
CA ASP A 612 -18.57 26.99 35.94
C ASP A 612 -19.14 28.32 35.43
N THR A 613 -19.52 29.21 36.35
CA THR A 613 -20.22 30.47 36.05
C THR A 613 -19.37 31.42 35.21
N ILE A 614 -18.06 31.45 35.43
CA ILE A 614 -17.13 32.35 34.74
C ILE A 614 -16.69 31.72 33.42
N LEU A 615 -16.26 30.47 33.44
CA LEU A 615 -15.73 29.81 32.24
C LEU A 615 -16.81 29.52 31.20
N SER A 616 -18.07 29.30 31.60
CA SER A 616 -19.19 29.19 30.65
C SER A 616 -19.41 30.49 29.88
N MET A 617 -19.27 31.65 30.55
CA MET A 617 -19.29 32.96 29.90
C MET A 617 -18.07 33.18 28.99
N VAL A 618 -16.86 32.84 29.45
CA VAL A 618 -15.64 32.94 28.63
C VAL A 618 -15.72 32.06 27.38
N LEU A 619 -16.20 30.82 27.50
CA LEU A 619 -16.45 29.93 26.36
C LEU A 619 -17.46 30.55 25.38
N ARG A 620 -18.53 31.17 25.90
CA ARG A 620 -19.51 31.88 25.07
C ARG A 620 -18.89 33.08 24.32
N TYR A 621 -17.97 33.82 24.94
CA TYR A 621 -17.24 34.93 24.29
C TYR A 621 -16.18 34.47 23.28
N ILE A 622 -15.53 33.32 23.52
CA ILE A 622 -14.63 32.71 22.53
C ILE A 622 -15.41 32.27 21.29
N LEU A 623 -16.60 31.67 21.47
CA LEU A 623 -17.42 31.15 20.38
C LEU A 623 -18.22 32.22 19.62
N ASN A 624 -18.69 33.28 20.29
CA ASN A 624 -19.60 34.29 19.70
C ASN A 624 -19.00 35.71 19.61
N GLY A 625 -17.74 35.88 20.02
CA GLY A 625 -17.07 37.18 20.07
C GLY A 625 -17.06 37.82 21.47
N TRP A 626 -16.01 38.60 21.72
CA TRP A 626 -15.77 39.28 23.00
C TRP A 626 -16.42 40.67 23.05
N PRO A 627 -17.02 41.09 24.18
CA PRO A 627 -17.58 42.43 24.33
C PRO A 627 -16.50 43.52 24.33
N SER A 628 -16.83 44.68 23.77
CA SER A 628 -15.90 45.81 23.57
C SER A 628 -15.34 46.39 24.89
N LYS A 629 -16.12 46.32 25.97
CA LYS A 629 -15.69 46.64 27.34
C LYS A 629 -15.76 45.37 28.20
N CYS A 630 -14.89 45.24 29.19
CA CYS A 630 -14.89 44.08 30.09
C CYS A 630 -16.17 44.10 30.96
N PRO A 631 -16.97 43.02 30.99
CA PRO A 631 -18.29 43.03 31.63
C PRO A 631 -18.26 42.81 33.16
N ASN A 632 -17.21 42.19 33.70
CA ASN A 632 -17.03 41.95 35.14
C ASN A 632 -15.53 41.90 35.49
N GLU A 633 -15.15 42.19 36.73
CA GLU A 633 -13.75 42.13 37.21
C GLU A 633 -13.20 40.70 37.15
N GLU A 634 -14.00 39.69 37.47
CA GLU A 634 -13.61 38.27 37.42
C GLU A 634 -13.25 37.78 36.00
N ILE A 635 -13.78 38.44 34.98
CA ILE A 635 -13.55 38.12 33.56
C ILE A 635 -12.34 38.88 32.99
N ARG A 636 -11.86 39.91 33.70
CA ARG A 636 -10.73 40.77 33.30
C ARG A 636 -9.44 40.01 32.96
N PRO A 637 -9.02 38.94 33.68
CA PRO A 637 -7.84 38.15 33.31
C PRO A 637 -7.97 37.54 31.91
N TYR A 638 -9.16 37.04 31.55
CA TYR A 638 -9.44 36.43 30.26
C TYR A 638 -9.63 37.47 29.15
N HIS A 639 -10.33 38.57 29.43
CA HIS A 639 -10.54 39.67 28.48
C HIS A 639 -9.20 40.28 28.03
N SER A 640 -8.24 40.42 28.96
CA SER A 640 -6.88 40.90 28.65
C SER A 640 -6.09 39.97 27.71
N ARG A 641 -6.39 38.65 27.72
CA ARG A 641 -5.72 37.61 26.92
C ARG A 641 -6.60 37.03 25.81
N LYS A 642 -7.68 37.73 25.44
CA LYS A 642 -8.72 37.27 24.49
C LYS A 642 -8.20 36.76 23.14
N ASN A 643 -7.04 37.25 22.69
CA ASN A 643 -6.41 36.85 21.42
C ASN A 643 -5.59 35.54 21.53
N GLU A 644 -5.26 35.10 22.75
CA GLU A 644 -4.47 33.89 23.03
C GLU A 644 -5.35 32.72 23.53
N LEU A 645 -6.64 32.99 23.73
CA LEU A 645 -7.64 32.03 24.16
C LEU A 645 -8.34 31.40 22.97
N SER A 646 -8.43 30.07 22.95
CA SER A 646 -9.16 29.30 21.94
C SER A 646 -10.01 28.22 22.61
N SER A 647 -10.93 27.61 21.86
CA SER A 647 -11.74 26.49 22.35
C SER A 647 -11.62 25.29 21.45
N GLN A 648 -11.39 24.12 22.02
CA GLN A 648 -11.43 22.83 21.33
C GLN A 648 -12.36 21.89 22.08
N ASP A 649 -13.31 21.28 21.38
CA ASP A 649 -14.28 20.32 21.92
C ASP A 649 -14.99 20.81 23.20
N GLY A 650 -15.22 22.13 23.31
CA GLY A 650 -15.85 22.78 24.45
C GLY A 650 -14.98 22.90 25.71
N CYS A 651 -13.69 22.58 25.63
CA CYS A 651 -12.66 22.97 26.60
C CYS A 651 -12.05 24.32 26.20
N ILE A 652 -11.62 25.11 27.18
CA ILE A 652 -10.93 26.38 26.93
C ILE A 652 -9.41 26.16 27.01
N LEU A 653 -8.70 26.70 26.02
CA LEU A 653 -7.25 26.64 25.88
C LEU A 653 -6.65 28.04 25.97
N TRP A 654 -5.47 28.15 26.58
CA TRP A 654 -4.58 29.31 26.48
C TRP A 654 -3.28 28.88 25.78
N GLY A 655 -3.14 29.25 24.51
CA GLY A 655 -2.16 28.63 23.62
C GLY A 655 -2.36 27.12 23.53
N GLY A 656 -1.35 26.33 23.91
CA GLY A 656 -1.42 24.87 23.98
C GLY A 656 -1.84 24.27 25.33
N ARG A 657 -2.29 25.08 26.30
CA ARG A 657 -2.58 24.65 27.68
C ARG A 657 -4.07 24.67 28.00
N VAL A 658 -4.57 23.67 28.72
CA VAL A 658 -6.00 23.61 29.10
C VAL A 658 -6.26 24.43 30.35
N ILE A 659 -7.30 25.27 30.32
CA ILE A 659 -7.79 25.99 31.51
C ILE A 659 -8.72 25.05 32.28
N ILE A 660 -8.38 24.77 33.55
CA ILE A 660 -9.13 23.81 34.38
C ILE A 660 -10.16 24.53 35.26
N PRO A 661 -11.47 24.25 35.09
CA PRO A 661 -12.54 24.72 35.96
C PRO A 661 -12.32 24.31 37.41
N GLN A 662 -12.84 25.10 38.37
CA GLN A 662 -12.62 24.84 39.80
C GLN A 662 -12.93 23.38 40.23
N PRO A 663 -14.03 22.73 39.80
CA PRO A 663 -14.33 21.33 40.17
C PRO A 663 -13.32 20.29 39.64
N GLY A 664 -12.52 20.62 38.63
CA GLY A 664 -11.53 19.71 38.06
C GLY A 664 -10.13 19.82 38.67
N ARG A 665 -9.86 20.85 39.48
CA ARG A 665 -8.50 21.14 39.96
C ARG A 665 -7.99 20.09 40.93
N GLU A 666 -8.84 19.59 41.83
CA GLU A 666 -8.49 18.56 42.80
C GLU A 666 -8.20 17.21 42.13
N ALA A 667 -9.04 16.81 41.17
CA ALA A 667 -8.82 15.59 40.38
C ALA A 667 -7.48 15.64 39.62
N MET A 668 -7.16 16.76 38.98
CA MET A 668 -5.88 16.94 38.28
C MET A 668 -4.68 17.06 39.25
N LEU A 669 -4.85 17.64 40.44
CA LEU A 669 -3.81 17.68 41.47
C LEU A 669 -3.47 16.27 41.97
N ASN A 670 -4.50 15.44 42.21
CA ASN A 670 -4.31 14.04 42.58
C ASN A 670 -3.61 13.26 41.48
N GLU A 671 -3.94 13.49 40.20
CA GLU A 671 -3.24 12.90 39.04
C GLU A 671 -1.76 13.33 38.99
N LEU A 672 -1.46 14.62 39.19
CA LEU A 672 -0.08 15.13 39.28
C LEU A 672 0.71 14.58 40.49
N HIS A 673 0.02 14.13 41.55
CA HIS A 673 0.64 13.52 42.73
C HIS A 673 0.93 12.02 42.59
N GLN A 674 0.26 11.28 41.71
CA GLN A 674 0.40 9.80 41.62
C GLN A 674 1.85 9.29 41.44
N GLY A 675 2.73 10.08 40.79
CA GLY A 675 4.14 9.72 40.59
C GLY A 675 5.15 10.42 41.51
N HIS A 676 4.70 11.27 42.45
CA HIS A 676 5.51 12.07 43.38
C HIS A 676 6.91 12.58 42.88
N PRO A 677 7.03 13.21 41.70
CA PRO A 677 8.33 13.53 41.07
C PRO A 677 9.08 14.72 41.70
N GLY A 678 8.75 15.12 42.93
CA GLY A 678 9.25 16.30 43.62
C GLY A 678 8.48 17.59 43.28
N ILE A 679 8.32 18.47 44.27
CA ILE A 679 7.49 19.69 44.21
C ILE A 679 7.89 20.60 43.03
N THR A 680 9.19 20.80 42.79
CA THR A 680 9.69 21.68 41.72
C THR A 680 9.33 21.16 40.33
N ARG A 681 9.50 19.84 40.09
CA ARG A 681 9.20 19.20 38.81
C ARG A 681 7.71 19.13 38.55
N MET A 682 6.92 18.84 39.58
CA MET A 682 5.45 18.87 39.55
C MET A 682 4.91 20.26 39.21
N LYS A 683 5.41 21.33 39.84
CA LYS A 683 5.07 22.72 39.50
C LYS A 683 5.45 23.08 38.05
N SER A 684 6.55 22.53 37.54
CA SER A 684 6.96 22.70 36.13
C SER A 684 6.01 22.01 35.15
N LEU A 685 5.60 20.76 35.45
CA LEU A 685 4.65 20.00 34.61
C LEU A 685 3.28 20.66 34.57
N ALA A 686 2.75 21.09 35.72
CA ALA A 686 1.49 21.82 35.79
C ALA A 686 1.52 23.08 34.91
N LYS A 687 2.57 23.91 35.02
CA LYS A 687 2.74 25.14 34.22
C LYS A 687 2.92 24.89 32.71
N LEU A 688 3.40 23.71 32.32
CA LEU A 688 3.64 23.34 30.93
C LEU A 688 2.34 22.96 30.19
N HIS A 689 1.39 22.31 30.88
CA HIS A 689 0.19 21.74 30.26
C HIS A 689 -1.14 22.40 30.66
N MET A 690 -1.18 23.10 31.79
CA MET A 690 -2.43 23.51 32.43
C MET A 690 -2.37 24.95 32.98
N VAL A 691 -3.55 25.54 33.19
CA VAL A 691 -3.70 26.87 33.80
C VAL A 691 -4.90 26.86 34.75
N ALA A 692 -4.74 27.43 35.94
CA ALA A 692 -5.85 27.59 36.88
C ALA A 692 -6.76 28.76 36.44
N GLY A 693 -8.08 28.54 36.48
CA GLY A 693 -9.09 29.52 36.08
C GLY A 693 -9.25 30.78 36.96
N ASN A 694 -8.20 31.21 37.67
CA ASN A 694 -8.16 32.48 38.42
C ASN A 694 -6.99 33.39 37.96
N GLY A 695 -6.22 33.00 36.95
CA GLY A 695 -5.14 33.83 36.39
C GLY A 695 -3.81 33.84 37.18
N GLN A 696 -3.69 33.00 38.22
CA GLN A 696 -2.45 32.66 38.92
C GLN A 696 -1.87 31.32 38.44
#